data_AF-A0A4V2QXN0-F1
#
_entry.id   AF-A0A4V2QXN0-F1
#
_cell.length_a   1.000
_cell.length_b   1.000
_cell.length_c   1.000
_cell.angle_alpha   90.00
_cell.angle_beta   90.00
_cell.angle_gamma   90.00
#
_symmetry.space_group_name_H-M   'P 1'
#
loop_
_entity.id
_entity.type
_entity.pdbx_description
1 polymer ?
#
loop_
_entity_poly.entity_id
_entity_poly.type
_entity_poly.pdbx_seq_one_letter_code
_entity_poly.pdbx_strand_id
1 'polypeptide(L)'
;MSEPRETQILTPTENERIFRADIAPDYLPDYLARAERPTLIVLGGQPGAGKTAILTSSQRELAKTGPAVRIVGDDLRAYHPSFAVLQRRDAETASQFTQGDAGRWTEKLLAEALKAQVHVVFETTMRTPEAVANIMKRGREAGYRVEARVVAVHPRISWQGCHYRFEEMHHAGEPARIPPREVHDAGAAGVVASLTKVEAERLANRVQIRLRTGDVIYDNVLEAGKWRKPAEAAIVMERERERPLAQGALQRFADDWSHVLARMDERAAPDEKRAAVEIQAKTDVAHFRTQRRDADRDEGGTRGRFVMERAPDVLALFVELYDNAVRDASRRPIGNVEAHAAGRLAQSYAALKLVKAARELGLLPEDGEIAATRAMVRDKRASREFPSARRMPADLAVEAGDGTQTRLTDLFTVPLNRVAIDRDVFAPTDLMSRIANVADAWMEGAGMRASLAKGANAVASGIMSPDEAMTRIVEPGYREAAGRAEEKLERNVSVMERAALSAMIVDSQGQPARQVREDLRLRAQDIAHRATAKAMLEQVLSETTRQDRLDPNRRRDVDEFVTSVADNERRLGTGYRLHPAEVRLPTSGVLIPARELPDLDEGEIRQKLDASVRLAEKRGEIARLVYGESSTVASLTRQIGSASEGASAAEDMRSGKLGPLAGEGGSWFRSESPSRQTAKAHAPQLTAALADYGQKVEFERHQLLSRHREEQHRQRQELKVPSPALAEVLEAHPDGQSHLLRKSPGLRRELSSLMLALNRRLSPNERSALHKGDVAQTAKSLGLTIERGVDIRMVQALGTQVQREILSQAQERFRFPPAPNLFPKR
;
A
#
# COMPACT_ATOMS: atom_id res chain seq x y z
N MET A 1 12.60 -18.57 -27.78
CA MET A 1 12.90 -17.15 -28.05
C MET A 1 14.37 -17.05 -28.40
N SER A 2 14.74 -16.10 -29.25
CA SER A 2 16.13 -15.82 -29.63
C SER A 2 17.01 -15.54 -28.40
N GLU A 3 18.30 -15.84 -28.52
CA GLU A 3 19.29 -15.62 -27.46
C GLU A 3 19.30 -14.16 -26.96
N PRO A 4 19.65 -13.91 -25.69
CA PRO A 4 19.68 -12.56 -25.14
C PRO A 4 20.77 -11.73 -25.86
N ARG A 5 20.33 -10.75 -26.66
CA ARG A 5 21.23 -9.82 -27.36
C ARG A 5 22.23 -9.18 -26.38
N GLU A 6 23.50 -9.16 -26.76
CA GLU A 6 24.60 -8.57 -25.98
C GLU A 6 24.38 -7.08 -25.67
N THR A 7 23.64 -6.37 -26.53
CA THR A 7 23.16 -5.01 -26.28
C THR A 7 21.64 -4.94 -26.37
N GLN A 8 21.01 -4.23 -25.43
CA GLN A 8 19.55 -4.14 -25.28
C GLN A 8 18.96 -2.87 -25.92
N ILE A 9 19.79 -2.10 -26.63
CA ILE A 9 19.42 -0.88 -27.36
C ILE A 9 19.08 -1.25 -28.80
N LEU A 10 18.03 -0.67 -29.38
CA LEU A 10 17.66 -0.95 -30.76
C LEU A 10 18.61 -0.29 -31.76
N THR A 11 18.84 -0.96 -32.89
CA THR A 11 19.50 -0.31 -34.03
C THR A 11 18.65 0.85 -34.54
N PRO A 12 19.23 1.90 -35.16
CA PRO A 12 18.45 3.02 -35.70
C PRO A 12 17.35 2.58 -36.68
N THR A 13 17.62 1.54 -37.48
CA THR A 13 16.69 0.94 -38.44
C THR A 13 15.53 0.22 -37.75
N GLU A 14 15.78 -0.56 -36.69
CA GLU A 14 14.71 -1.21 -35.90
C GLU A 14 13.86 -0.16 -35.16
N ASN A 15 14.50 0.86 -34.57
CA ASN A 15 13.81 1.97 -33.92
C ASN A 15 12.89 2.72 -34.90
N GLU A 16 13.35 3.01 -36.12
CA GLU A 16 12.52 3.65 -37.15
C GLU A 16 11.41 2.72 -37.66
N ARG A 17 11.69 1.41 -37.84
CA ARG A 17 10.69 0.43 -38.25
C ARG A 17 9.52 0.38 -37.26
N ILE A 18 9.80 0.20 -35.97
CA ILE A 18 8.76 0.15 -34.93
C ILE A 18 7.99 1.47 -34.85
N PHE A 19 8.70 2.60 -35.03
CA PHE A 19 8.04 3.90 -35.06
C PHE A 19 7.03 4.02 -36.21
N ARG A 20 7.39 3.57 -37.42
CA ARG A 20 6.54 3.69 -38.61
C ARG A 20 5.46 2.62 -38.71
N ALA A 21 5.73 1.40 -38.24
CA ALA A 21 4.81 0.27 -38.35
C ALA A 21 3.77 0.23 -37.22
N ASP A 22 4.17 0.62 -35.99
CA ASP A 22 3.36 0.40 -34.79
C ASP A 22 2.97 1.73 -34.12
N ILE A 23 3.96 2.55 -33.73
CA ILE A 23 3.71 3.74 -32.88
C ILE A 23 2.97 4.85 -33.62
N ALA A 24 3.39 5.19 -34.85
CA ALA A 24 2.75 6.27 -35.59
C ALA A 24 1.29 5.94 -35.96
N PRO A 25 0.94 4.74 -36.48
CA PRO A 25 -0.45 4.36 -36.72
C PRO A 25 -1.34 4.36 -35.47
N ASP A 26 -0.84 3.91 -34.31
CA ASP A 26 -1.64 3.85 -33.07
C ASP A 26 -2.00 5.22 -32.51
N TYR A 27 -1.10 6.21 -32.63
CA TYR A 27 -1.30 7.56 -32.08
C TYR A 27 -1.79 8.58 -33.12
N LEU A 28 -1.53 8.34 -34.41
CA LEU A 28 -1.83 9.23 -35.53
C LEU A 28 -2.39 8.43 -36.73
N PRO A 29 -3.51 7.70 -36.59
CA PRO A 29 -4.07 6.95 -37.70
C PRO A 29 -4.57 7.88 -38.83
N ASP A 30 -4.48 7.40 -40.08
CA ASP A 30 -4.72 8.20 -41.30
C ASP A 30 -6.09 8.88 -41.40
N TYR A 31 -7.08 8.43 -40.61
CA TYR A 31 -8.42 9.02 -40.55
C TYR A 31 -8.54 10.24 -39.62
N LEU A 32 -7.47 10.64 -38.90
CA LEU A 32 -7.52 11.85 -38.07
C LEU A 32 -7.63 13.10 -38.94
N ALA A 33 -8.72 13.85 -38.73
CA ALA A 33 -8.89 15.18 -39.29
C ALA A 33 -7.85 16.17 -38.74
N ARG A 34 -7.69 17.32 -39.41
CA ARG A 34 -6.91 18.44 -38.87
C ARG A 34 -7.77 19.26 -37.90
N ALA A 35 -7.15 19.82 -36.86
CA ALA A 35 -7.78 20.83 -36.02
C ALA A 35 -7.62 22.22 -36.67
N GLU A 36 -8.66 23.04 -36.69
CA GLU A 36 -8.60 24.38 -37.31
C GLU A 36 -7.63 25.35 -36.61
N ARG A 37 -7.48 25.19 -35.29
CA ARG A 37 -6.60 26.00 -34.43
C ARG A 37 -5.82 25.07 -33.51
N PRO A 38 -4.80 24.37 -34.02
CA PRO A 38 -4.09 23.34 -33.27
C PRO A 38 -3.42 23.94 -32.03
N THR A 39 -3.42 23.18 -30.94
CA THR A 39 -2.94 23.63 -29.62
C THR A 39 -2.02 22.58 -29.04
N LEU A 40 -0.83 23.00 -28.61
CA LEU A 40 0.20 22.18 -27.99
C LEU A 40 0.24 22.54 -26.50
N ILE A 41 -0.26 21.64 -25.66
CA ILE A 41 -0.12 21.75 -24.21
C ILE A 41 1.16 20.99 -23.81
N VAL A 42 2.16 21.71 -23.33
CA VAL A 42 3.35 21.14 -22.67
C VAL A 42 3.01 20.97 -21.19
N LEU A 43 2.79 19.73 -20.76
CA LEU A 43 2.45 19.39 -19.38
C LEU A 43 3.72 19.09 -18.58
N GLY A 44 3.99 19.87 -17.54
CA GLY A 44 5.18 19.79 -16.70
C GLY A 44 4.93 19.37 -15.26
N GLY A 45 6.00 18.87 -14.63
CA GLY A 45 6.04 18.49 -13.21
C GLY A 45 6.89 17.25 -13.00
N GLN A 46 7.51 17.13 -11.83
CA GLN A 46 8.37 16.00 -11.50
C GLN A 46 7.59 14.65 -11.53
N PRO A 47 8.29 13.50 -11.62
CA PRO A 47 7.66 12.18 -11.42
C PRO A 47 6.86 12.13 -10.11
N GLY A 48 5.74 11.41 -10.09
CA GLY A 48 4.88 11.31 -8.91
C GLY A 48 4.04 12.54 -8.54
N ALA A 49 4.21 13.69 -9.23
CA ALA A 49 3.40 14.90 -8.99
C ALA A 49 1.91 14.81 -9.38
N GLY A 50 1.42 13.67 -9.89
CA GLY A 50 0.00 13.48 -10.23
C GLY A 50 -0.45 14.04 -11.58
N LYS A 51 0.46 14.15 -12.55
CA LYS A 51 0.20 14.72 -13.90
C LYS A 51 -1.00 14.10 -14.64
N THR A 52 -1.28 12.82 -14.44
CA THR A 52 -2.31 12.04 -15.17
C THR A 52 -3.69 12.71 -15.17
N ALA A 53 -4.13 13.29 -14.05
CA ALA A 53 -5.45 13.94 -13.98
C ALA A 53 -5.54 15.18 -14.89
N ILE A 54 -4.48 16.00 -14.91
CA ILE A 54 -4.38 17.20 -15.74
C ILE A 54 -4.14 16.84 -17.21
N LEU A 55 -3.41 15.76 -17.47
CA LEU A 55 -3.22 15.18 -18.80
C LEU A 55 -4.57 14.76 -19.42
N THR A 56 -5.36 13.96 -18.69
CA THR A 56 -6.67 13.50 -19.14
C THR A 56 -7.68 14.64 -19.29
N SER A 57 -7.72 15.60 -18.36
CA SER A 57 -8.64 16.74 -18.46
C SER A 57 -8.26 17.68 -19.61
N SER A 58 -6.97 17.93 -19.84
CA SER A 58 -6.48 18.74 -20.96
C SER A 58 -6.75 18.08 -22.32
N GLN A 59 -6.62 16.76 -22.44
CA GLN A 59 -6.99 16.06 -23.67
C GLN A 59 -8.50 16.16 -23.94
N ARG A 60 -9.34 15.94 -22.91
CA ARG A 60 -10.80 16.08 -23.01
C ARG A 60 -11.27 17.52 -23.27
N GLU A 61 -10.49 18.53 -22.86
CA GLU A 61 -10.73 19.94 -23.17
C GLU A 61 -10.51 20.21 -24.67
N LEU A 62 -9.36 19.80 -25.21
CA LEU A 62 -9.01 19.98 -26.61
C LEU A 62 -9.83 19.11 -27.58
N ALA A 63 -10.24 17.92 -27.15
CA ALA A 63 -11.09 17.01 -27.94
C ALA A 63 -12.45 17.61 -28.33
N LYS A 64 -12.87 18.72 -27.71
CA LYS A 64 -14.10 19.46 -28.05
C LYS A 64 -13.98 20.31 -29.31
N THR A 65 -12.77 20.65 -29.73
CA THR A 65 -12.48 21.58 -30.84
C THR A 65 -11.73 20.94 -32.00
N GLY A 66 -11.39 19.66 -31.89
CA GLY A 66 -10.68 18.88 -32.90
C GLY A 66 -10.09 17.60 -32.30
N PRO A 67 -9.48 16.72 -33.11
CA PRO A 67 -8.82 15.52 -32.59
C PRO A 67 -7.62 15.89 -31.71
N ALA A 68 -7.47 15.18 -30.58
CA ALA A 68 -6.48 15.49 -29.54
C ALA A 68 -5.68 14.25 -29.11
N VAL A 69 -4.37 14.28 -29.37
CA VAL A 69 -3.43 13.20 -29.08
C VAL A 69 -2.66 13.46 -27.79
N ARG A 70 -2.49 12.41 -26.99
CA ARG A 70 -1.78 12.42 -25.70
C ARG A 70 -0.43 11.73 -25.87
N ILE A 71 0.67 12.46 -25.78
CA ILE A 71 2.03 11.92 -25.94
C ILE A 71 2.68 11.80 -24.57
N VAL A 72 2.95 10.56 -24.14
CA VAL A 72 3.64 10.23 -22.90
C VAL A 72 4.78 9.26 -23.22
N GLY A 73 6.03 9.70 -23.03
CA GLY A 73 7.19 8.88 -23.37
C GLY A 73 7.37 7.62 -22.51
N ASP A 74 6.70 7.56 -21.34
CA ASP A 74 6.64 6.35 -20.52
C ASP A 74 5.78 5.25 -21.17
N ASP A 75 4.66 5.61 -21.80
CA ASP A 75 3.73 4.68 -22.46
C ASP A 75 4.41 4.01 -23.68
N LEU A 76 5.26 4.76 -24.39
CA LEU A 76 5.99 4.28 -25.58
C LEU A 76 7.01 3.16 -25.29
N ARG A 77 7.34 2.87 -24.02
CA ARG A 77 8.24 1.75 -23.69
C ARG A 77 7.63 0.39 -23.99
N ALA A 78 6.30 0.27 -24.00
CA ALA A 78 5.60 -0.98 -24.27
C ALA A 78 5.91 -1.56 -25.67
N TYR A 79 6.21 -0.69 -26.64
CA TYR A 79 6.60 -1.05 -28.01
C TYR A 79 8.03 -1.60 -28.13
N HIS A 80 8.85 -1.49 -27.08
CA HIS A 80 10.21 -2.05 -27.12
C HIS A 80 10.16 -3.59 -27.00
N PRO A 81 10.70 -4.36 -27.96
CA PRO A 81 10.55 -5.83 -27.99
C PRO A 81 10.98 -6.54 -26.71
N SER A 82 12.02 -6.04 -26.04
CA SER A 82 12.51 -6.60 -24.78
C SER A 82 11.75 -6.13 -23.52
N PHE A 83 10.80 -5.18 -23.61
CA PHE A 83 10.20 -4.51 -22.44
C PHE A 83 9.61 -5.49 -21.43
N ALA A 84 8.80 -6.46 -21.88
CA ALA A 84 8.19 -7.46 -21.00
C ALA A 84 9.23 -8.40 -20.35
N VAL A 85 10.35 -8.68 -21.03
CA VAL A 85 11.45 -9.48 -20.45
C VAL A 85 12.19 -8.67 -19.38
N LEU A 86 12.44 -7.39 -19.64
CA LEU A 86 13.15 -6.50 -18.72
C LEU A 86 12.34 -6.21 -17.46
N GLN A 87 11.05 -5.89 -17.60
CA GLN A 87 10.16 -5.67 -16.45
C GLN A 87 10.02 -6.91 -15.55
N ARG A 88 10.11 -8.13 -16.11
CA ARG A 88 10.12 -9.38 -15.31
C ARG A 88 11.46 -9.65 -14.64
N ARG A 89 12.59 -9.36 -15.32
CA ARG A 89 13.93 -9.54 -14.78
C ARG A 89 14.20 -8.63 -13.59
N ASP A 90 13.89 -7.34 -13.74
CA ASP A 90 13.99 -6.34 -12.68
C ASP A 90 13.21 -5.06 -13.09
N ALA A 91 12.01 -4.91 -12.54
CA ALA A 91 11.14 -3.76 -12.77
C ALA A 91 11.74 -2.41 -12.30
N GLU A 92 12.74 -2.41 -11.40
CA GLU A 92 13.39 -1.18 -10.96
C GLU A 92 14.43 -0.71 -12.00
N THR A 93 15.22 -1.61 -12.59
CA THR A 93 16.27 -1.25 -13.57
C THR A 93 15.86 -1.32 -15.04
N ALA A 94 14.77 -2.01 -15.39
CA ALA A 94 14.28 -2.16 -16.77
C ALA A 94 14.16 -0.85 -17.60
N SER A 95 13.87 0.27 -16.93
CA SER A 95 13.78 1.58 -17.57
C SER A 95 15.11 2.08 -18.15
N GLN A 96 16.26 1.67 -17.60
CA GLN A 96 17.60 2.07 -18.05
C GLN A 96 17.88 1.64 -19.49
N PHE A 97 17.38 0.46 -19.88
CA PHE A 97 17.60 -0.14 -21.19
C PHE A 97 16.60 0.36 -22.25
N THR A 98 15.44 0.87 -21.84
CA THR A 98 14.33 1.25 -22.75
C THR A 98 14.13 2.77 -22.88
N GLN A 99 14.72 3.57 -21.98
CA GLN A 99 14.57 5.03 -21.98
C GLN A 99 15.14 5.70 -23.25
N GLY A 100 16.23 5.18 -23.82
CA GLY A 100 16.85 5.75 -25.02
C GLY A 100 15.93 5.69 -26.24
N ASP A 101 15.40 4.51 -26.54
CA ASP A 101 14.52 4.30 -27.70
C ASP A 101 13.14 4.96 -27.52
N ALA A 102 12.56 4.89 -26.32
CA ALA A 102 11.32 5.60 -26.01
C ALA A 102 11.46 7.14 -26.10
N GLY A 103 12.63 7.69 -25.75
CA GLY A 103 12.95 9.10 -25.95
C GLY A 103 12.93 9.50 -27.43
N ARG A 104 13.61 8.72 -28.28
CA ARG A 104 13.61 8.92 -29.75
C ARG A 104 12.20 8.84 -30.33
N TRP A 105 11.40 7.86 -29.92
CA TRP A 105 10.01 7.74 -30.36
C TRP A 105 9.13 8.91 -29.90
N THR A 106 9.35 9.43 -28.68
CA THR A 106 8.64 10.61 -28.17
C THR A 106 8.90 11.85 -29.03
N GLU A 107 10.16 12.08 -29.43
CA GLU A 107 10.54 13.22 -30.27
C GLU A 107 10.03 13.11 -31.71
N LYS A 108 10.06 11.89 -32.29
CA LYS A 108 9.49 11.58 -33.60
C LYS A 108 7.96 11.74 -33.61
N LEU A 109 7.28 11.19 -32.60
CA LEU A 109 5.82 11.27 -32.49
C LEU A 109 5.34 12.72 -32.35
N LEU A 110 6.03 13.54 -31.56
CA LEU A 110 5.76 14.98 -31.50
C LEU A 110 5.98 15.64 -32.87
N ALA A 111 7.03 15.27 -33.61
CA ALA A 111 7.29 15.83 -34.94
C ALA A 111 6.16 15.50 -35.94
N GLU A 112 5.71 14.25 -36.00
CA GLU A 112 4.62 13.84 -36.89
C GLU A 112 3.26 14.42 -36.45
N ALA A 113 2.98 14.50 -35.15
CA ALA A 113 1.75 15.11 -34.64
C ALA A 113 1.67 16.61 -35.00
N LEU A 114 2.79 17.34 -34.90
CA LEU A 114 2.87 18.74 -35.32
C LEU A 114 2.57 18.91 -36.83
N LYS A 115 3.10 18.03 -37.69
CA LYS A 115 2.78 18.03 -39.14
C LYS A 115 1.31 17.66 -39.42
N ALA A 116 0.73 16.75 -38.64
CA ALA A 116 -0.65 16.32 -38.77
C ALA A 116 -1.68 17.41 -38.38
N GLN A 117 -1.24 18.49 -37.72
CA GLN A 117 -2.08 19.61 -37.28
C GLN A 117 -3.24 19.18 -36.37
N VAL A 118 -3.01 18.18 -35.52
CA VAL A 118 -3.93 17.74 -34.46
C VAL A 118 -3.67 18.50 -33.17
N HIS A 119 -4.61 18.53 -32.22
CA HIS A 119 -4.28 19.01 -30.87
C HIS A 119 -3.32 18.02 -30.18
N VAL A 120 -2.36 18.53 -29.40
CA VAL A 120 -1.34 17.71 -28.73
C VAL A 120 -1.25 18.06 -27.24
N VAL A 121 -1.33 17.06 -26.37
CA VAL A 121 -0.95 17.17 -24.96
C VAL A 121 0.31 16.34 -24.74
N PHE A 122 1.43 17.02 -24.54
CA PHE A 122 2.77 16.46 -24.46
C PHE A 122 3.26 16.43 -23.01
N GLU A 123 3.40 15.24 -22.41
CA GLU A 123 3.93 15.09 -21.06
C GLU A 123 5.46 15.19 -21.02
N THR A 124 5.97 16.02 -20.11
CA THR A 124 7.39 16.15 -19.82
C THR A 124 7.61 16.39 -18.32
N THR A 125 8.85 16.21 -17.86
CA THR A 125 9.26 16.64 -16.51
C THR A 125 9.59 18.12 -16.44
N MET A 126 9.76 18.81 -17.58
CA MET A 126 10.36 20.15 -17.68
C MET A 126 11.72 20.27 -16.95
N ARG A 127 12.52 19.21 -16.97
CA ARG A 127 13.82 19.15 -16.27
C ARG A 127 14.87 20.14 -16.82
N THR A 128 14.84 20.44 -18.11
CA THR A 128 15.84 21.29 -18.77
C THR A 128 15.15 22.43 -19.52
N PRO A 129 15.37 23.71 -19.12
CA PRO A 129 14.70 24.86 -19.73
C PRO A 129 14.89 24.96 -21.25
N GLU A 130 16.05 24.56 -21.76
CA GLU A 130 16.42 24.60 -23.17
C GLU A 130 15.63 23.57 -23.99
N ALA A 131 15.43 22.35 -23.47
CA ALA A 131 14.62 21.35 -24.14
C ALA A 131 13.13 21.74 -24.17
N VAL A 132 12.63 22.31 -23.07
CA VAL A 132 11.28 22.90 -22.99
C VAL A 132 11.13 24.03 -24.03
N ALA A 133 12.11 24.93 -24.10
CA ALA A 133 12.10 26.03 -25.05
C ALA A 133 12.11 25.54 -26.50
N ASN A 134 12.90 24.51 -26.83
CA ASN A 134 12.94 23.93 -28.17
C ASN A 134 11.61 23.25 -28.56
N ILE A 135 10.94 22.57 -27.62
CA ILE A 135 9.59 22.01 -27.85
C ILE A 135 8.58 23.13 -28.15
N MET A 136 8.58 24.21 -27.36
CA MET A 136 7.65 25.33 -27.54
C MET A 136 7.92 26.13 -28.83
N LYS A 137 9.19 26.34 -29.19
CA LYS A 137 9.59 26.99 -30.46
C LYS A 137 9.12 26.17 -31.67
N ARG A 138 9.38 24.86 -31.69
CA ARG A 138 8.90 23.94 -32.74
C ARG A 138 7.37 23.95 -32.88
N GLY A 139 6.63 24.00 -31.77
CA GLY A 139 5.17 24.12 -31.80
C GLY A 139 4.72 25.43 -32.46
N ARG A 140 5.30 26.56 -32.06
CA ARG A 140 5.01 27.89 -32.62
C ARG A 140 5.36 27.98 -34.12
N GLU A 141 6.52 27.45 -34.52
CA GLU A 141 6.97 27.36 -35.91
C GLU A 141 6.01 26.51 -36.77
N ALA A 142 5.40 25.47 -36.18
CA ALA A 142 4.36 24.65 -36.80
C ALA A 142 2.95 25.28 -36.76
N GLY A 143 2.81 26.54 -36.34
CA GLY A 143 1.54 27.29 -36.30
C GLY A 143 0.65 27.03 -35.07
N TYR A 144 1.14 26.33 -34.05
CA TYR A 144 0.33 25.98 -32.88
C TYR A 144 0.19 27.14 -31.89
N ARG A 145 -0.98 27.22 -31.24
CA ARG A 145 -1.11 27.86 -29.93
C ARG A 145 -0.39 26.99 -28.90
N VAL A 146 0.58 27.53 -28.18
CA VAL A 146 1.37 26.80 -27.18
C VAL A 146 0.91 27.17 -25.77
N GLU A 147 0.59 26.18 -24.93
CA GLU A 147 0.31 26.39 -23.51
C GLU A 147 1.30 25.59 -22.64
N ALA A 148 1.75 26.18 -21.54
CA ALA A 148 2.43 25.47 -20.47
C ALA A 148 1.41 25.19 -19.35
N ARG A 149 1.27 23.94 -18.92
CA ARG A 149 0.47 23.56 -17.75
C ARG A 149 1.38 22.80 -16.78
N VAL A 150 1.47 23.22 -15.52
CA VAL A 150 2.42 22.64 -14.55
C VAL A 150 1.71 22.26 -13.26
N VAL A 151 2.12 21.16 -12.63
CA VAL A 151 1.54 20.69 -11.36
C VAL A 151 2.39 21.12 -10.16
N ALA A 152 1.83 21.97 -9.29
CA ALA A 152 2.44 22.38 -8.03
C ALA A 152 2.29 21.27 -6.98
N VAL A 153 3.38 20.56 -6.73
CA VAL A 153 3.52 19.56 -5.66
C VAL A 153 4.92 19.66 -5.05
N HIS A 154 5.01 19.59 -3.72
CA HIS A 154 6.27 19.57 -2.97
C HIS A 154 7.07 18.29 -3.29
N PRO A 155 8.41 18.39 -3.49
CA PRO A 155 9.28 17.24 -3.79
C PRO A 155 9.11 15.97 -2.92
N ARG A 156 8.87 16.09 -1.61
CA ARG A 156 8.67 14.93 -0.72
C ARG A 156 7.35 14.19 -1.01
N ILE A 157 6.29 14.95 -1.32
CA ILE A 157 4.97 14.41 -1.68
C ILE A 157 5.02 13.71 -3.03
N SER A 158 5.72 14.28 -4.01
CA SER A 158 5.90 13.63 -5.31
C SER A 158 6.83 12.41 -5.24
N TRP A 159 7.83 12.40 -4.35
CA TRP A 159 8.68 11.24 -4.14
C TRP A 159 7.91 10.08 -3.50
N GLN A 160 7.12 10.33 -2.46
CA GLN A 160 6.17 9.35 -1.93
C GLN A 160 5.24 8.84 -3.04
N GLY A 161 4.69 9.73 -3.86
CA GLY A 161 3.85 9.36 -5.01
C GLY A 161 4.54 8.44 -6.01
N CYS A 162 5.88 8.45 -6.10
CA CYS A 162 6.65 7.49 -6.90
C CYS A 162 6.67 6.09 -6.26
N HIS A 163 6.88 6.00 -4.95
CA HIS A 163 6.82 4.74 -4.20
C HIS A 163 5.39 4.15 -4.21
N TYR A 164 4.40 4.95 -3.84
CA TYR A 164 2.98 4.55 -3.83
C TYR A 164 2.55 3.97 -5.18
N ARG A 165 2.85 4.68 -6.28
CA ARG A 165 2.52 4.21 -7.63
C ARG A 165 3.29 2.94 -8.01
N PHE A 166 4.54 2.79 -7.59
CA PHE A 166 5.30 1.56 -7.84
C PHE A 166 4.64 0.37 -7.15
N GLU A 167 4.34 0.48 -5.85
CA GLU A 167 3.77 -0.60 -5.06
C GLU A 167 2.37 -1.00 -5.57
N GLU A 168 1.49 -0.05 -5.88
CA GLU A 168 0.16 -0.36 -6.44
C GLU A 168 0.22 -1.00 -7.83
N MET A 169 1.07 -0.49 -8.74
CA MET A 169 1.25 -1.10 -10.05
C MET A 169 1.86 -2.50 -9.93
N HIS A 170 2.81 -2.71 -9.01
CA HIS A 170 3.44 -4.00 -8.80
C HIS A 170 2.45 -5.02 -8.25
N HIS A 171 1.62 -4.61 -7.27
CA HIS A 171 0.53 -5.42 -6.73
C HIS A 171 -0.52 -5.79 -7.81
N ALA A 172 -0.84 -4.87 -8.74
CA ALA A 172 -1.70 -5.16 -9.89
C ALA A 172 -1.06 -6.08 -10.95
N GLY A 173 0.24 -6.35 -10.85
CA GLY A 173 1.02 -7.06 -11.88
C GLY A 173 1.22 -6.23 -13.17
N GLU A 174 1.13 -4.91 -13.06
CA GLU A 174 1.39 -3.94 -14.12
C GLU A 174 2.90 -3.60 -14.23
N PRO A 175 3.33 -2.94 -15.32
CA PRO A 175 4.71 -2.42 -15.47
C PRO A 175 5.08 -1.31 -14.45
N ALA A 176 5.34 -1.70 -13.21
CA ALA A 176 5.83 -0.82 -12.15
C ALA A 176 7.26 -0.34 -12.41
N ARG A 177 7.59 0.87 -11.94
CA ARG A 177 8.98 1.36 -11.79
C ARG A 177 9.05 2.52 -10.78
N ILE A 178 10.14 2.61 -10.04
CA ILE A 178 10.55 3.83 -9.32
C ILE A 178 11.55 4.57 -10.24
N PRO A 179 11.36 5.87 -10.55
CA PRO A 179 12.36 6.64 -11.30
C PRO A 179 13.62 6.85 -10.43
N PRO A 180 14.83 6.91 -11.03
CA PRO A 180 16.03 7.29 -10.29
C PRO A 180 15.84 8.62 -9.55
N ARG A 181 16.36 8.72 -8.33
CA ARG A 181 16.10 9.86 -7.43
C ARG A 181 16.58 11.17 -8.02
N GLU A 182 17.71 11.13 -8.73
CA GLU A 182 18.35 12.24 -9.43
C GLU A 182 17.46 12.76 -10.56
N VAL A 183 16.73 11.87 -11.25
CA VAL A 183 15.77 12.24 -12.31
C VAL A 183 14.54 12.92 -11.72
N HIS A 184 14.08 12.48 -10.54
CA HIS A 184 13.00 13.13 -9.81
C HIS A 184 13.41 14.54 -9.35
N ASP A 185 14.54 14.66 -8.64
CA ASP A 185 14.97 15.92 -8.03
C ASP A 185 15.41 16.94 -9.08
N ALA A 186 16.09 16.52 -10.16
CA ALA A 186 16.36 17.40 -11.29
C ALA A 186 15.07 17.87 -11.99
N GLY A 187 14.03 17.02 -12.07
CA GLY A 187 12.71 17.44 -12.55
C GLY A 187 12.05 18.46 -11.62
N ALA A 188 12.22 18.31 -10.31
CA ALA A 188 11.66 19.20 -9.30
C ALA A 188 12.29 20.61 -9.33
N ALA A 189 13.61 20.71 -9.46
CA ALA A 189 14.31 21.99 -9.63
C ALA A 189 14.10 22.57 -11.04
N GLY A 190 14.28 21.74 -12.07
CA GLY A 190 14.26 22.17 -13.48
C GLY A 190 12.94 22.78 -13.94
N VAL A 191 11.80 22.34 -13.40
CA VAL A 191 10.49 22.89 -13.77
C VAL A 191 10.35 24.37 -13.35
N VAL A 192 10.96 24.79 -12.24
CA VAL A 192 10.94 26.20 -11.80
C VAL A 192 11.77 27.05 -12.75
N ALA A 193 13.02 26.64 -13.03
CA ALA A 193 13.90 27.31 -14.00
C ALA A 193 13.26 27.38 -15.39
N SER A 194 12.53 26.33 -15.79
CA SER A 194 11.80 26.28 -17.06
C SER A 194 10.63 27.27 -17.08
N LEU A 195 9.85 27.40 -15.99
CA LEU A 195 8.79 28.41 -15.89
C LEU A 195 9.35 29.83 -16.02
N THR A 196 10.44 30.15 -15.31
CA THR A 196 11.13 31.45 -15.43
C THR A 196 11.52 31.75 -16.87
N LYS A 197 12.15 30.80 -17.57
CA LYS A 197 12.55 30.96 -18.98
C LYS A 197 11.34 31.11 -19.91
N VAL A 198 10.28 30.32 -19.70
CA VAL A 198 9.05 30.35 -20.51
C VAL A 198 8.34 31.69 -20.44
N GLU A 199 8.25 32.32 -19.26
CA GLU A 199 7.66 33.65 -19.14
C GLU A 199 8.61 34.76 -19.63
N ALA A 200 9.90 34.70 -19.30
CA ALA A 200 10.89 35.70 -19.72
C ALA A 200 11.07 35.77 -21.25
N GLU A 201 11.24 34.62 -21.92
CA GLU A 201 11.35 34.52 -23.38
C GLU A 201 9.97 34.47 -24.09
N ARG A 202 8.86 34.57 -23.34
CA ARG A 202 7.47 34.56 -23.86
C ARG A 202 7.20 33.37 -24.79
N LEU A 203 7.58 32.16 -24.35
CA LEU A 203 7.59 30.94 -25.17
C LEU A 203 6.22 30.27 -25.31
N ALA A 204 5.32 30.49 -24.35
CA ALA A 204 3.93 30.04 -24.41
C ALA A 204 2.95 31.21 -24.63
N ASN A 205 1.77 30.91 -25.20
CA ASN A 205 0.63 31.83 -25.25
C ASN A 205 -0.16 31.85 -23.92
N ARG A 206 -0.02 30.80 -23.10
CA ARG A 206 -0.63 30.69 -21.77
C ARG A 206 0.25 29.87 -20.83
N VAL A 207 0.35 30.27 -19.58
CA VAL A 207 1.01 29.53 -18.51
C VAL A 207 0.01 29.29 -17.38
N GLN A 208 -0.21 28.03 -17.01
CA GLN A 208 -1.03 27.64 -15.88
C GLN A 208 -0.24 26.82 -14.86
N ILE A 209 -0.50 27.08 -13.58
CA ILE A 209 -0.06 26.23 -12.47
C ILE A 209 -1.29 25.68 -11.78
N ARG A 210 -1.30 24.37 -11.55
CA ARG A 210 -2.44 23.62 -11.02
C ARG A 210 -2.05 22.77 -9.83
N LEU A 211 -2.98 22.60 -8.90
CA LEU A 211 -2.85 21.63 -7.81
C LEU A 211 -3.10 20.20 -8.31
N ARG A 212 -2.74 19.20 -7.51
CA ARG A 212 -3.03 17.78 -7.78
C ARG A 212 -4.53 17.47 -7.88
N THR A 213 -5.40 18.32 -7.31
CA THR A 213 -6.86 18.30 -7.45
C THR A 213 -7.36 18.74 -8.83
N GLY A 214 -6.52 19.46 -9.60
CA GLY A 214 -6.86 20.07 -10.89
C GLY A 214 -7.14 21.57 -10.83
N ASP A 215 -7.31 22.13 -9.63
CA ASP A 215 -7.57 23.56 -9.39
C ASP A 215 -6.44 24.43 -9.93
N VAL A 216 -6.78 25.60 -10.47
CA VAL A 216 -5.82 26.54 -11.08
C VAL A 216 -5.44 27.61 -10.07
N ILE A 217 -4.17 27.64 -9.66
CA ILE A 217 -3.62 28.66 -8.74
C ILE A 217 -2.87 29.79 -9.46
N TYR A 218 -2.44 29.54 -10.70
CA TYR A 218 -1.87 30.55 -11.59
C TYR A 218 -2.42 30.37 -13.00
N ASP A 219 -2.76 31.47 -13.65
CA ASP A 219 -3.17 31.51 -15.06
C ASP A 219 -2.77 32.86 -15.64
N ASN A 220 -1.83 32.86 -16.58
CA ASN A 220 -1.34 34.04 -17.28
C ASN A 220 -1.42 33.80 -18.79
N VAL A 221 -1.83 34.82 -19.54
CA VAL A 221 -2.06 34.76 -20.98
C VAL A 221 -1.23 35.84 -21.66
N LEU A 222 -0.62 35.50 -22.79
CA LEU A 222 0.14 36.42 -23.63
C LEU A 222 -0.78 37.06 -24.67
N GLU A 223 -1.08 38.34 -24.50
CA GLU A 223 -1.98 39.13 -25.35
C GLU A 223 -1.18 40.29 -25.97
N ALA A 224 -1.27 40.48 -27.29
CA ALA A 224 -0.50 41.50 -28.04
C ALA A 224 1.01 41.52 -27.70
N GLY A 225 1.59 40.34 -27.45
CA GLY A 225 3.02 40.17 -27.11
C GLY A 225 3.40 40.56 -25.67
N LYS A 226 2.44 40.91 -24.80
CA LYS A 226 2.64 41.22 -23.37
C LYS A 226 1.88 40.22 -22.49
N TRP A 227 2.39 39.95 -21.30
CA TRP A 227 1.66 39.15 -20.32
C TRP A 227 0.53 39.96 -19.69
N ARG A 228 -0.65 39.35 -19.52
CA ARG A 228 -1.82 39.98 -18.89
C ARG A 228 -1.64 40.19 -17.38
N LYS A 229 -0.81 39.37 -16.73
CA LYS A 229 -0.39 39.50 -15.33
C LYS A 229 1.14 39.55 -15.25
N PRO A 230 1.73 40.04 -14.14
CA PRO A 230 3.16 39.89 -13.87
C PRO A 230 3.62 38.44 -14.05
N ALA A 231 4.82 38.27 -14.62
CA ALA A 231 5.47 36.98 -14.84
C ALA A 231 6.01 36.43 -13.51
N GLU A 232 5.19 35.64 -12.84
CA GLU A 232 5.38 35.19 -11.46
C GLU A 232 5.17 33.67 -11.31
N ALA A 233 5.10 32.92 -12.42
CA ALA A 233 4.82 31.48 -12.38
C ALA A 233 5.82 30.72 -11.49
N ALA A 234 7.12 31.01 -11.61
CA ALA A 234 8.14 30.41 -10.75
C ALA A 234 7.92 30.72 -9.25
N ILE A 235 7.56 31.96 -8.92
CA ILE A 235 7.31 32.41 -7.54
C ILE A 235 6.07 31.72 -6.96
N VAL A 236 4.98 31.63 -7.72
CA VAL A 236 3.75 30.94 -7.29
C VAL A 236 3.97 29.43 -7.15
N MET A 237 4.79 28.83 -8.02
CA MET A 237 5.19 27.42 -7.93
C MET A 237 5.97 27.12 -6.65
N GLU A 238 6.96 27.96 -6.30
CA GLU A 238 7.75 27.80 -5.07
C GLU A 238 6.91 28.09 -3.82
N ARG A 239 6.10 29.17 -3.83
CA ARG A 239 5.23 29.52 -2.71
C ARG A 239 4.22 28.43 -2.35
N GLU A 240 3.61 27.77 -3.34
CA GLU A 240 2.69 26.66 -3.06
C GLU A 240 3.45 25.38 -2.63
N ARG A 241 4.68 25.16 -3.12
CA ARG A 241 5.51 24.04 -2.67
C ARG A 241 5.96 24.16 -1.22
N GLU A 242 6.31 25.37 -0.78
CA GLU A 242 6.73 25.66 0.60
C GLU A 242 5.55 25.93 1.55
N ARG A 243 4.31 25.88 1.05
CA ARG A 243 3.11 26.07 1.86
C ARG A 243 3.01 24.97 2.93
N PRO A 244 2.90 25.32 4.23
CA PRO A 244 2.73 24.35 5.29
C PRO A 244 1.52 23.44 5.05
N LEU A 245 1.71 22.13 5.20
CA LEU A 245 0.62 21.18 5.05
C LEU A 245 -0.44 21.39 6.15
N ALA A 246 -1.69 21.55 5.72
CA ALA A 246 -2.84 21.36 6.60
C ALA A 246 -2.74 20.00 7.29
N GLN A 247 -3.21 19.90 8.53
CA GLN A 247 -2.90 18.75 9.39
C GLN A 247 -3.42 17.43 8.83
N GLY A 248 -4.54 17.44 8.09
CA GLY A 248 -5.07 16.27 7.39
C GLY A 248 -4.30 15.91 6.13
N ALA A 249 -3.68 16.88 5.46
CA ALA A 249 -2.75 16.58 4.37
C ALA A 249 -1.46 15.96 4.92
N LEU A 250 -0.98 16.40 6.08
CA LEU A 250 0.12 15.77 6.81
C LEU A 250 -0.26 14.35 7.29
N GLN A 251 -1.47 14.14 7.81
CA GLN A 251 -1.91 12.80 8.22
C GLN A 251 -2.01 11.85 7.03
N ARG A 252 -2.69 12.25 5.95
CA ARG A 252 -2.74 11.47 4.70
C ARG A 252 -1.35 11.17 4.16
N PHE A 253 -0.41 12.12 4.26
CA PHE A 253 0.99 11.91 3.90
C PHE A 253 1.71 10.90 4.83
N ALA A 254 1.34 10.78 6.10
CA ALA A 254 1.84 9.70 6.97
C ALA A 254 1.18 8.34 6.65
N ASP A 255 -0.12 8.34 6.33
CA ASP A 255 -0.89 7.15 5.97
C ASP A 255 -0.41 6.55 4.64
N ASP A 256 -0.20 7.37 3.60
CA ASP A 256 0.32 6.96 2.29
C ASP A 256 1.71 6.31 2.40
N TRP A 257 2.57 6.76 3.34
CA TRP A 257 3.85 6.10 3.62
C TRP A 257 3.68 4.77 4.36
N SER A 258 2.71 4.70 5.28
CA SER A 258 2.40 3.47 6.01
C SER A 258 1.84 2.40 5.07
N HIS A 259 1.01 2.81 4.10
CA HIS A 259 0.52 1.97 3.01
C HIS A 259 1.65 1.46 2.12
N VAL A 260 2.59 2.32 1.69
CA VAL A 260 3.79 1.89 0.95
C VAL A 260 4.57 0.81 1.73
N LEU A 261 4.80 1.00 3.03
CA LEU A 261 5.51 0.01 3.84
C LEU A 261 4.73 -1.30 3.99
N ALA A 262 3.39 -1.24 4.12
CA ALA A 262 2.54 -2.43 4.14
C ALA A 262 2.60 -3.22 2.82
N ARG A 263 2.56 -2.54 1.67
CA ARG A 263 2.74 -3.18 0.36
C ARG A 263 4.13 -3.80 0.18
N MET A 264 5.18 -3.15 0.68
CA MET A 264 6.53 -3.71 0.71
C MET A 264 6.60 -5.01 1.54
N ASP A 265 5.83 -5.10 2.63
CA ASP A 265 5.72 -6.32 3.44
C ASP A 265 4.91 -7.41 2.73
N GLU A 266 3.78 -7.07 2.11
CA GLU A 266 2.93 -8.00 1.34
C GLU A 266 3.73 -8.70 0.22
N ARG A 267 4.57 -7.96 -0.52
CA ARG A 267 5.45 -8.54 -1.56
C ARG A 267 6.75 -9.15 -1.02
N ALA A 268 6.95 -9.14 0.30
CA ALA A 268 8.16 -9.57 1.00
C ALA A 268 9.45 -8.96 0.39
N ALA A 269 9.46 -7.62 0.29
CA ALA A 269 10.57 -6.83 -0.22
C ALA A 269 11.84 -7.00 0.64
N PRO A 270 13.06 -6.81 0.09
CA PRO A 270 14.30 -6.92 0.86
C PRO A 270 14.36 -5.93 2.03
N ASP A 271 14.72 -6.42 3.22
CA ASP A 271 14.74 -5.64 4.47
C ASP A 271 15.57 -4.35 4.36
N GLU A 272 16.68 -4.37 3.64
CA GLU A 272 17.51 -3.18 3.38
C GLU A 272 16.73 -2.08 2.63
N LYS A 273 15.98 -2.46 1.59
CA LYS A 273 15.15 -1.52 0.83
C LYS A 273 13.99 -1.01 1.68
N ARG A 274 13.34 -1.89 2.45
CA ARG A 274 12.28 -1.52 3.40
C ARG A 274 12.78 -0.52 4.44
N ALA A 275 13.91 -0.80 5.08
CA ALA A 275 14.51 0.07 6.10
C ALA A 275 14.87 1.45 5.52
N ALA A 276 15.39 1.52 4.29
CA ALA A 276 15.66 2.78 3.61
C ALA A 276 14.37 3.61 3.38
N VAL A 277 13.29 2.97 2.94
CA VAL A 277 11.98 3.63 2.77
C VAL A 277 11.37 4.04 4.12
N GLU A 278 11.52 3.23 5.16
CA GLU A 278 11.05 3.55 6.51
C GLU A 278 11.77 4.76 7.12
N ILE A 279 13.09 4.88 6.90
CA ILE A 279 13.89 6.05 7.28
C ILE A 279 13.42 7.29 6.50
N GLN A 280 13.19 7.16 5.19
CA GLN A 280 12.69 8.25 4.34
C GLN A 280 11.32 8.73 4.81
N ALA A 281 10.38 7.81 5.07
CA ALA A 281 9.05 8.12 5.59
C ALA A 281 9.11 8.87 6.93
N LYS A 282 9.90 8.38 7.89
CA LYS A 282 10.11 9.05 9.19
C LYS A 282 10.68 10.46 9.03
N THR A 283 11.66 10.63 8.14
CA THR A 283 12.29 11.93 7.85
C THR A 283 11.31 12.91 7.19
N ASP A 284 10.55 12.46 6.19
CA ASP A 284 9.61 13.33 5.47
C ASP A 284 8.43 13.76 6.37
N VAL A 285 7.88 12.85 7.15
CA VAL A 285 6.82 13.18 8.13
C VAL A 285 7.38 14.12 9.20
N ALA A 286 8.57 13.87 9.75
CA ALA A 286 9.20 14.77 10.74
C ALA A 286 9.48 16.19 10.19
N HIS A 287 9.81 16.30 8.90
CA HIS A 287 9.98 17.58 8.22
C HIS A 287 8.67 18.39 8.17
N PHE A 288 7.59 17.80 7.65
CA PHE A 288 6.30 18.49 7.57
C PHE A 288 5.69 18.78 8.96
N ARG A 289 5.89 17.90 9.95
CA ARG A 289 5.57 18.17 11.36
C ARG A 289 6.28 19.40 11.91
N THR A 290 7.55 19.56 11.56
CA THR A 290 8.38 20.70 11.97
C THR A 290 7.89 21.97 11.32
N GLN A 291 7.72 21.96 9.99
CA GLN A 291 7.18 23.09 9.21
C GLN A 291 5.79 23.53 9.73
N ARG A 292 4.89 22.57 10.00
CA ARG A 292 3.56 22.85 10.57
C ARG A 292 3.65 23.47 11.95
N ARG A 293 4.45 22.89 12.87
CA ARG A 293 4.65 23.43 14.22
C ARG A 293 5.22 24.85 14.21
N ASP A 294 6.11 25.15 13.27
CA ASP A 294 6.73 26.46 13.19
C ASP A 294 5.78 27.48 12.55
N ALA A 295 4.98 27.10 11.55
CA ALA A 295 3.84 27.89 11.08
C ALA A 295 2.79 28.16 12.18
N ASP A 296 2.43 27.15 12.98
CA ASP A 296 1.48 27.29 14.11
C ASP A 296 1.99 28.31 15.16
N ARG A 297 3.31 28.52 15.27
CA ARG A 297 3.89 29.55 16.16
C ARG A 297 3.76 30.95 15.57
N ASP A 298 4.07 31.08 14.28
CA ASP A 298 4.03 32.36 13.56
C ASP A 298 2.57 32.85 13.38
N GLU A 299 1.60 31.93 13.27
CA GLU A 299 0.15 32.20 13.30
C GLU A 299 -0.38 32.60 14.70
N GLY A 300 0.49 32.81 15.69
CA GLY A 300 0.11 33.23 17.05
C GLY A 300 -0.41 32.12 17.97
N GLY A 301 -0.29 30.85 17.54
CA GLY A 301 -0.73 29.66 18.25
C GLY A 301 0.08 29.39 19.52
N THR A 302 -0.24 30.12 20.59
CA THR A 302 0.38 30.00 21.91
C THR A 302 0.03 28.65 22.55
N ARG A 303 0.76 27.59 22.20
CA ARG A 303 0.76 26.31 22.96
C ARG A 303 1.48 26.50 24.29
N GLY A 304 0.78 27.15 25.22
CA GLY A 304 1.19 27.24 26.62
C GLY A 304 1.42 25.86 27.21
N ARG A 305 2.48 25.73 28.02
CA ARG A 305 2.71 24.53 28.84
C ARG A 305 1.54 24.38 29.81
N PHE A 306 0.83 23.26 29.75
CA PHE A 306 -0.03 22.84 30.87
C PHE A 306 0.22 21.38 31.23
N VAL A 307 0.85 21.20 32.39
CA VAL A 307 0.63 20.01 33.23
C VAL A 307 -0.84 20.03 33.67
N MET A 308 -1.42 18.85 33.86
CA MET A 308 -2.85 18.65 34.12
C MET A 308 -3.36 19.45 35.34
N GLU A 309 -4.15 20.51 35.12
CA GLU A 309 -5.03 21.07 36.16
C GLU A 309 -6.29 21.80 35.65
N ARG A 310 -6.50 21.89 34.32
CA ARG A 310 -7.79 22.27 33.72
C ARG A 310 -8.17 21.33 32.59
N ALA A 311 -9.47 21.09 32.43
CA ALA A 311 -10.01 20.21 31.40
C ALA A 311 -9.61 20.72 30.00
N PRO A 312 -9.23 19.83 29.06
CA PRO A 312 -8.71 20.22 27.76
C PRO A 312 -9.76 20.94 26.92
N ASP A 313 -9.32 21.89 26.09
CA ASP A 313 -10.18 22.57 25.12
C ASP A 313 -10.64 21.58 24.03
N VAL A 314 -11.91 21.18 24.16
CA VAL A 314 -12.57 20.21 23.29
C VAL A 314 -12.77 20.78 21.89
N LEU A 315 -12.91 22.10 21.72
CA LEU A 315 -13.20 22.72 20.42
C LEU A 315 -11.98 22.67 19.50
N ALA A 316 -10.81 23.03 20.01
CA ALA A 316 -9.55 22.91 19.28
C ALA A 316 -9.27 21.45 18.86
N LEU A 317 -9.49 20.49 19.77
CA LEU A 317 -9.36 19.05 19.50
C LEU A 317 -10.39 18.51 18.51
N PHE A 318 -11.58 19.13 18.42
CA PHE A 318 -12.66 18.75 17.53
C PHE A 318 -12.43 19.25 16.10
N VAL A 319 -11.95 20.49 15.93
CA VAL A 319 -11.54 21.04 14.63
C VAL A 319 -10.32 20.28 14.06
N GLU A 320 -9.37 19.91 14.92
CA GLU A 320 -8.23 19.02 14.59
C GLU A 320 -8.66 17.64 14.05
N LEU A 321 -9.91 17.24 14.32
CA LEU A 321 -10.48 15.93 14.01
C LEU A 321 -11.32 15.89 12.72
N TYR A 322 -11.93 17.03 12.34
CA TYR A 322 -12.94 17.09 11.29
C TYR A 322 -12.36 17.21 9.88
N ASP A 323 -11.38 18.10 9.68
CA ASP A 323 -10.77 18.41 8.36
C ASP A 323 -9.90 17.25 7.79
N ASN A 324 -9.67 16.23 8.61
CA ASN A 324 -8.66 15.20 8.38
C ASN A 324 -9.28 13.84 7.99
N ALA A 325 -10.59 13.67 8.14
CA ALA A 325 -11.27 12.39 7.99
C ALA A 325 -11.96 12.25 6.61
N VAL A 326 -11.27 11.67 5.61
CA VAL A 326 -11.86 11.41 4.28
C VAL A 326 -11.45 10.05 3.68
N ARG A 327 -12.44 9.19 3.34
CA ARG A 327 -12.85 9.00 1.92
C ARG A 327 -12.66 7.61 1.23
N ASP A 328 -13.11 6.49 1.80
CA ASP A 328 -12.93 5.07 1.35
C ASP A 328 -13.56 4.65 -0.02
N ALA A 329 -13.60 3.32 -0.27
CA ALA A 329 -14.14 2.69 -1.48
C ALA A 329 -15.63 2.97 -1.79
N SER A 330 -16.46 3.36 -0.81
CA SER A 330 -17.83 3.90 -1.04
C SER A 330 -17.94 5.39 -0.67
N ARG A 331 -16.79 6.04 -0.50
CA ARG A 331 -16.59 7.35 0.13
C ARG A 331 -17.09 7.42 1.60
N ARG A 332 -16.41 6.76 2.57
CA ARG A 332 -16.56 6.93 4.04
C ARG A 332 -15.20 7.04 4.78
N PRO A 333 -15.03 7.80 5.88
CA PRO A 333 -13.70 8.01 6.46
C PRO A 333 -13.19 6.91 7.41
N ILE A 334 -11.84 6.82 7.47
CA ILE A 334 -10.99 6.21 8.52
C ILE A 334 -10.62 4.73 8.29
N GLY A 335 -9.39 4.39 8.70
CA GLY A 335 -8.76 3.08 8.54
C GLY A 335 -9.63 1.91 8.97
N ASN A 336 -9.39 0.76 8.33
CA ASN A 336 -10.29 -0.39 8.23
C ASN A 336 -10.92 -0.83 9.58
N VAL A 337 -12.08 -0.27 9.91
CA VAL A 337 -12.80 -0.50 11.17
C VAL A 337 -13.25 -1.97 11.30
N GLU A 338 -13.54 -2.61 10.18
CA GLU A 338 -13.87 -4.04 10.11
C GLU A 338 -12.66 -4.90 10.49
N ALA A 339 -11.49 -4.62 9.92
CA ALA A 339 -10.25 -5.31 10.29
C ALA A 339 -9.84 -5.04 11.75
N HIS A 340 -10.07 -3.83 12.27
CA HIS A 340 -9.82 -3.46 13.68
C HIS A 340 -10.73 -4.24 14.64
N ALA A 341 -12.04 -4.31 14.34
CA ALA A 341 -12.99 -5.09 15.14
C ALA A 341 -12.66 -6.60 15.12
N ALA A 342 -12.44 -7.16 13.92
CA ALA A 342 -12.07 -8.57 13.77
C ALA A 342 -10.67 -8.90 14.32
N GLY A 343 -9.74 -7.94 14.32
CA GLY A 343 -8.40 -8.06 14.89
C GLY A 343 -8.44 -8.16 16.41
N ARG A 344 -9.28 -7.35 17.05
CA ARG A 344 -9.52 -7.37 18.49
C ARG A 344 -10.08 -8.70 18.99
N LEU A 345 -11.00 -9.31 18.23
CA LEU A 345 -11.50 -10.66 18.55
C LEU A 345 -10.40 -11.72 18.42
N ALA A 346 -9.56 -11.63 17.39
CA ALA A 346 -8.44 -12.55 17.19
C ALA A 346 -7.41 -12.45 18.33
N GLN A 347 -7.01 -11.23 18.73
CA GLN A 347 -6.13 -11.00 19.88
C GLN A 347 -6.75 -11.48 21.20
N SER A 348 -8.07 -11.27 21.40
CA SER A 348 -8.79 -11.73 22.60
C SER A 348 -8.77 -13.26 22.71
N TYR A 349 -9.01 -13.96 21.59
CA TYR A 349 -8.94 -15.42 21.50
C TYR A 349 -7.49 -15.94 21.69
N ALA A 350 -6.50 -15.25 21.12
CA ALA A 350 -5.08 -15.59 21.31
C ALA A 350 -4.66 -15.47 22.78
N ALA A 351 -5.12 -14.44 23.50
CA ALA A 351 -4.90 -14.33 24.94
C ALA A 351 -5.53 -15.48 25.73
N LEU A 352 -6.77 -15.91 25.42
CA LEU A 352 -7.39 -17.08 26.05
C LEU A 352 -6.60 -18.37 25.77
N LYS A 353 -6.08 -18.55 24.55
CA LYS A 353 -5.25 -19.70 24.18
C LYS A 353 -3.89 -19.66 24.90
N LEU A 354 -3.26 -18.50 25.06
CA LEU A 354 -2.04 -18.33 25.87
C LEU A 354 -2.26 -18.66 27.34
N VAL A 355 -3.42 -18.29 27.93
CA VAL A 355 -3.78 -18.69 29.29
C VAL A 355 -3.89 -20.22 29.42
N LYS A 356 -4.53 -20.89 28.45
CA LYS A 356 -4.57 -22.36 28.39
C LYS A 356 -3.15 -22.95 28.32
N ALA A 357 -2.29 -22.40 27.47
CA ALA A 357 -0.91 -22.85 27.34
C ALA A 357 -0.13 -22.67 28.65
N ALA A 358 -0.19 -21.49 29.29
CA ALA A 358 0.46 -21.24 30.57
C ALA A 358 -0.01 -22.22 31.67
N ARG A 359 -1.31 -22.53 31.74
CA ARG A 359 -1.88 -23.55 32.63
C ARG A 359 -1.29 -24.94 32.36
N GLU A 360 -1.30 -25.38 31.10
CA GLU A 360 -0.81 -26.71 30.71
C GLU A 360 0.71 -26.88 30.84
N LEU A 361 1.44 -25.78 30.95
CA LEU A 361 2.88 -25.73 31.19
C LEU A 361 3.25 -25.56 32.67
N GLY A 362 2.26 -25.43 33.57
CA GLY A 362 2.51 -25.18 34.99
C GLY A 362 3.08 -23.79 35.29
N LEU A 363 2.87 -22.81 34.41
CA LEU A 363 3.37 -21.43 34.54
C LEU A 363 2.42 -20.51 35.30
N LEU A 364 1.20 -20.96 35.60
CA LEU A 364 0.25 -20.24 36.46
C LEU A 364 0.46 -20.67 37.93
N PRO A 365 0.54 -19.74 38.89
CA PRO A 365 0.55 -20.06 40.31
C PRO A 365 -0.81 -20.60 40.77
N GLU A 366 -0.82 -21.46 41.79
CA GLU A 366 -2.01 -22.22 42.22
C GLU A 366 -3.19 -21.34 42.65
N ASP A 367 -2.93 -20.21 43.31
CA ASP A 367 -3.93 -19.22 43.74
C ASP A 367 -3.98 -17.95 42.85
N GLY A 368 -3.52 -18.02 41.59
CA GLY A 368 -3.43 -16.86 40.71
C GLY A 368 -4.74 -16.46 40.01
N GLU A 369 -5.27 -15.26 40.27
CA GLU A 369 -6.40 -14.71 39.50
C GLU A 369 -5.90 -13.88 38.30
N ILE A 370 -6.52 -14.05 37.12
CA ILE A 370 -6.21 -13.25 35.93
C ILE A 370 -6.98 -11.93 35.96
N ALA A 371 -6.24 -10.84 36.12
CA ALA A 371 -6.74 -9.48 36.11
C ALA A 371 -6.56 -8.80 34.73
N ALA A 372 -7.62 -8.10 34.30
CA ALA A 372 -7.58 -7.20 33.14
C ALA A 372 -6.95 -5.85 33.54
N THR A 373 -5.67 -5.66 33.25
CA THR A 373 -4.91 -4.45 33.62
C THR A 373 -5.11 -3.31 32.61
N ARG A 374 -5.00 -2.07 33.10
CA ARG A 374 -4.89 -0.89 32.22
C ARG A 374 -3.46 -0.80 31.69
N ALA A 375 -3.30 -0.46 30.42
CA ALA A 375 -1.98 -0.14 29.84
C ALA A 375 -1.21 0.85 30.74
N MET A 376 -0.07 0.41 31.26
CA MET A 376 0.69 1.17 32.26
C MET A 376 1.24 2.46 31.66
N VAL A 377 1.37 3.50 32.50
CA VAL A 377 1.85 4.83 32.06
C VAL A 377 3.26 4.79 31.46
N ARG A 378 4.09 3.80 31.82
CA ARG A 378 5.44 3.61 31.27
C ARG A 378 5.47 3.11 29.82
N ASP A 379 4.39 2.51 29.31
CA ASP A 379 4.27 2.11 27.89
C ASP A 379 3.92 3.29 26.96
N LYS A 380 3.68 4.50 27.51
CA LYS A 380 3.32 5.70 26.75
C LYS A 380 4.52 6.38 26.05
N ARG A 381 5.47 5.63 25.50
CA ARG A 381 6.46 6.17 24.53
C ARG A 381 5.86 6.26 23.12
N ALA A 382 4.72 6.94 23.01
CA ALA A 382 4.13 7.33 21.74
C ALA A 382 4.75 8.65 21.24
N SER A 383 4.75 8.85 19.92
CA SER A 383 5.09 10.16 19.35
C SER A 383 4.10 11.24 19.83
N ARG A 384 4.55 12.50 19.95
CA ARG A 384 3.82 13.61 20.60
C ARG A 384 2.51 14.05 19.92
N GLU A 385 2.04 13.33 18.90
CA GLU A 385 0.98 13.77 17.98
C GLU A 385 -0.32 12.96 18.10
N PHE A 386 -0.23 11.69 18.55
CA PHE A 386 -1.37 10.81 18.74
C PHE A 386 -1.38 10.21 20.15
N PRO A 387 -2.26 10.68 21.07
CA PRO A 387 -2.40 10.06 22.37
C PRO A 387 -3.07 8.69 22.24
N SER A 388 -2.36 7.65 22.69
CA SER A 388 -2.76 6.24 22.77
C SER A 388 -3.24 5.60 21.46
N ALA A 389 -2.35 4.85 20.81
CA ALA A 389 -2.75 3.53 20.31
C ALA A 389 -3.08 2.68 21.53
N ARG A 390 -4.27 2.09 21.59
CA ARG A 390 -4.65 1.19 22.68
C ARG A 390 -4.13 -0.21 22.34
N ARG A 391 -3.69 -0.96 23.35
CA ARG A 391 -3.56 -2.42 23.21
C ARG A 391 -4.97 -3.01 23.09
N MET A 392 -5.06 -4.34 23.03
CA MET A 392 -6.19 -5.13 23.52
C MET A 392 -7.03 -4.42 24.61
N PRO A 393 -8.36 -4.66 24.68
CA PRO A 393 -9.26 -3.95 25.62
C PRO A 393 -8.77 -3.98 27.08
N ALA A 394 -7.98 -4.98 27.46
CA ALA A 394 -6.97 -4.87 28.52
C ALA A 394 -5.72 -5.70 28.18
N ASP A 395 -4.59 -5.37 28.81
CA ASP A 395 -3.44 -6.28 28.94
C ASP A 395 -3.74 -7.26 30.09
N LEU A 396 -3.24 -8.49 30.06
CA LEU A 396 -3.55 -9.50 31.08
C LEU A 396 -2.37 -9.69 32.04
N ALA A 397 -2.67 -9.68 33.34
CA ALA A 397 -1.73 -10.06 34.39
C ALA A 397 -2.33 -11.14 35.28
N VAL A 398 -1.49 -11.95 35.89
CA VAL A 398 -1.85 -12.84 37.00
C VAL A 398 -1.51 -12.11 38.30
N GLU A 399 -2.51 -11.99 39.16
CA GLU A 399 -2.41 -11.47 40.52
C GLU A 399 -2.30 -12.66 41.48
N ALA A 400 -1.18 -12.75 42.20
CA ALA A 400 -0.98 -13.76 43.23
C ALA A 400 -1.67 -13.34 44.54
N GLY A 401 -1.91 -14.29 45.45
CA GLY A 401 -2.59 -14.05 46.73
C GLY A 401 -1.89 -13.08 47.70
N ASP A 402 -0.66 -12.63 47.39
CA ASP A 402 0.06 -11.57 48.10
C ASP A 402 -0.16 -10.16 47.50
N GLY A 403 -0.92 -10.05 46.41
CA GLY A 403 -1.17 -8.83 45.65
C GLY A 403 -0.14 -8.53 44.55
N THR A 404 0.83 -9.42 44.31
CA THR A 404 1.84 -9.24 43.26
C THR A 404 1.25 -9.54 41.87
N GLN A 405 1.30 -8.56 40.95
CA GLN A 405 0.85 -8.71 39.56
C GLN A 405 2.01 -8.99 38.60
N THR A 406 1.94 -10.09 37.85
CA THR A 406 2.90 -10.47 36.77
C THR A 406 2.17 -10.50 35.43
N ARG A 407 2.70 -9.86 34.37
CA ARG A 407 2.04 -9.91 33.04
C ARG A 407 2.02 -11.34 32.50
N LEU A 408 0.97 -11.71 31.76
CA LEU A 408 0.86 -13.03 31.14
C LEU A 408 2.05 -13.34 30.22
N THR A 409 2.57 -12.34 29.49
CA THR A 409 3.78 -12.46 28.67
C THR A 409 5.01 -12.88 29.49
N ASP A 410 5.17 -12.34 30.71
CA ASP A 410 6.38 -12.49 31.51
C ASP A 410 6.48 -13.89 32.17
N LEU A 411 5.38 -14.64 32.23
CA LEU A 411 5.34 -16.02 32.73
C LEU A 411 6.03 -17.03 31.80
N PHE A 412 6.03 -16.77 30.49
CA PHE A 412 6.79 -17.57 29.53
C PHE A 412 8.29 -17.32 29.73
N THR A 413 9.13 -18.35 29.76
CA THR A 413 10.56 -18.22 30.08
C THR A 413 11.43 -18.02 28.84
N VAL A 414 10.99 -18.49 27.67
CA VAL A 414 11.71 -18.32 26.40
C VAL A 414 11.64 -16.86 25.92
N PRO A 415 12.76 -16.11 25.78
CA PRO A 415 12.72 -14.69 25.39
C PRO A 415 12.07 -14.45 24.02
N LEU A 416 12.22 -15.39 23.08
CA LEU A 416 11.59 -15.32 21.77
C LEU A 416 10.06 -15.40 21.84
N ASN A 417 9.53 -16.23 22.75
CA ASN A 417 8.08 -16.32 22.99
C ASN A 417 7.56 -14.98 23.52
N ARG A 418 8.25 -14.35 24.49
CA ARG A 418 7.87 -13.03 25.02
C ARG A 418 7.75 -11.97 23.93
N VAL A 419 8.75 -11.88 23.05
CA VAL A 419 8.78 -10.91 21.94
C VAL A 419 7.65 -11.18 20.93
N ALA A 420 7.38 -12.45 20.60
CA ALA A 420 6.28 -12.81 19.70
C ALA A 420 4.91 -12.51 20.32
N ILE A 421 4.70 -12.85 21.59
CA ILE A 421 3.45 -12.59 22.34
C ILE A 421 3.16 -11.08 22.44
N ASP A 422 4.15 -10.26 22.81
CA ASP A 422 3.98 -8.79 22.87
C ASP A 422 3.83 -8.13 21.49
N ARG A 423 4.27 -8.78 20.40
CA ARG A 423 4.10 -8.30 19.01
C ARG A 423 2.77 -8.71 18.38
N ASP A 424 2.33 -9.95 18.59
CA ASP A 424 1.23 -10.55 17.83
C ASP A 424 -0.08 -10.61 18.65
N VAL A 425 -0.01 -10.57 19.99
CA VAL A 425 -1.18 -10.65 20.88
C VAL A 425 -1.40 -9.36 21.66
N PHE A 426 -0.36 -8.79 22.29
CA PHE A 426 -0.45 -7.58 23.13
C PHE A 426 0.09 -6.30 22.48
N ALA A 427 0.28 -6.31 21.15
CA ALA A 427 0.66 -5.10 20.44
C ALA A 427 -0.45 -4.02 20.49
N PRO A 428 -0.09 -2.74 20.30
CA PRO A 428 -1.07 -1.70 20.02
C PRO A 428 -1.85 -2.05 18.74
N THR A 429 -3.14 -1.78 18.72
CA THR A 429 -3.97 -1.91 17.50
C THR A 429 -3.54 -0.93 16.42
N ASP A 430 -4.04 -1.12 15.21
CA ASP A 430 -3.83 -0.24 14.06
C ASP A 430 -4.08 1.25 14.37
N LEU A 431 -3.48 2.14 13.55
CA LEU A 431 -3.61 3.59 13.65
C LEU A 431 -5.05 4.04 13.33
N MET A 432 -5.92 3.98 14.34
CA MET A 432 -7.32 4.39 14.27
C MET A 432 -7.52 5.88 14.55
N SER A 433 -8.66 6.43 14.11
CA SER A 433 -9.05 7.79 14.48
C SER A 433 -9.28 7.93 15.99
N ARG A 434 -9.13 9.15 16.51
CA ARG A 434 -9.47 9.43 17.92
C ARG A 434 -10.94 9.15 18.24
N ILE A 435 -11.85 9.17 17.26
CA ILE A 435 -13.28 8.82 17.45
C ILE A 435 -13.43 7.31 17.70
N ALA A 436 -12.76 6.46 16.92
CA ALA A 436 -12.74 5.02 17.18
C ALA A 436 -12.10 4.70 18.54
N ASN A 437 -11.00 5.36 18.89
CA ASN A 437 -10.37 5.23 20.21
C ASN A 437 -11.26 5.70 21.39
N VAL A 438 -12.27 6.56 21.13
CA VAL A 438 -13.28 6.97 22.12
C VAL A 438 -14.40 5.93 22.23
N ALA A 439 -14.88 5.38 21.11
CA ALA A 439 -15.82 4.27 21.12
C ALA A 439 -15.24 3.06 21.87
N ASP A 440 -13.98 2.71 21.60
CA ASP A 440 -13.25 1.63 22.28
C ASP A 440 -13.12 1.89 23.78
N ALA A 441 -12.77 3.12 24.18
CA ALA A 441 -12.73 3.52 25.59
C ALA A 441 -14.09 3.37 26.30
N TRP A 442 -15.19 3.58 25.59
CA TRP A 442 -16.54 3.42 26.14
C TRP A 442 -16.90 1.94 26.27
N MET A 443 -16.61 1.10 25.28
CA MET A 443 -16.86 -0.34 25.34
C MET A 443 -15.97 -1.04 26.39
N GLU A 444 -14.69 -0.67 26.51
CA GLU A 444 -13.79 -1.09 27.61
C GLU A 444 -14.36 -0.76 29.00
N GLY A 445 -15.00 0.41 29.12
CA GLY A 445 -15.68 0.87 30.33
C GLY A 445 -17.02 0.19 30.57
N ALA A 446 -17.69 -0.26 29.51
CA ALA A 446 -19.03 -0.83 29.51
C ALA A 446 -19.06 -2.37 29.62
N GLY A 447 -17.92 -3.02 29.84
CA GLY A 447 -17.87 -4.43 30.27
C GLY A 447 -16.85 -5.32 29.57
N MET A 448 -16.28 -4.93 28.41
CA MET A 448 -15.37 -5.80 27.64
C MET A 448 -14.23 -6.38 28.51
N ARG A 449 -13.61 -5.55 29.36
CA ARG A 449 -12.51 -5.98 30.24
C ARG A 449 -12.92 -7.04 31.26
N ALA A 450 -14.11 -6.86 31.86
CA ALA A 450 -14.66 -7.83 32.80
C ALA A 450 -15.01 -9.16 32.09
N SER A 451 -15.55 -9.09 30.87
CA SER A 451 -15.85 -10.26 30.05
C SER A 451 -14.59 -11.03 29.65
N LEU A 452 -13.52 -10.34 29.24
CA LEU A 452 -12.24 -10.96 28.90
C LEU A 452 -11.57 -11.60 30.13
N ALA A 453 -11.50 -10.90 31.26
CA ALA A 453 -10.95 -11.46 32.50
C ALA A 453 -11.74 -12.69 32.98
N LYS A 454 -13.09 -12.61 32.97
CA LYS A 454 -13.96 -13.73 33.32
C LYS A 454 -13.75 -14.93 32.40
N GLY A 455 -13.59 -14.70 31.09
CA GLY A 455 -13.24 -15.75 30.13
C GLY A 455 -11.87 -16.37 30.41
N ALA A 456 -10.86 -15.53 30.70
CA ALA A 456 -9.51 -15.98 31.03
C ALA A 456 -9.49 -16.83 32.32
N ASN A 457 -10.17 -16.40 33.40
CA ASN A 457 -10.27 -17.17 34.64
C ASN A 457 -11.01 -18.51 34.47
N ALA A 458 -12.04 -18.57 33.62
CA ALA A 458 -12.72 -19.82 33.29
C ALA A 458 -11.79 -20.81 32.52
N VAL A 459 -10.84 -20.30 31.73
CA VAL A 459 -9.81 -21.12 31.07
C VAL A 459 -8.70 -21.52 32.06
N ALA A 460 -8.22 -20.59 32.88
CA ALA A 460 -7.16 -20.83 33.86
C ALA A 460 -7.54 -21.93 34.87
N SER A 461 -8.77 -21.88 35.38
CA SER A 461 -9.33 -22.87 36.31
C SER A 461 -9.70 -24.22 35.68
N GLY A 462 -9.58 -24.37 34.36
CA GLY A 462 -9.95 -25.61 33.65
C GLY A 462 -11.45 -25.82 33.40
N ILE A 463 -12.31 -24.90 33.84
CA ILE A 463 -13.78 -25.00 33.74
C ILE A 463 -14.26 -24.90 32.29
N MET A 464 -13.56 -24.16 31.42
CA MET A 464 -13.90 -24.00 30.01
C MET A 464 -12.69 -24.12 29.09
N SER A 465 -12.91 -24.60 27.87
CA SER A 465 -11.96 -24.40 26.78
C SER A 465 -11.93 -22.93 26.31
N PRO A 466 -10.85 -22.45 25.69
CA PRO A 466 -10.78 -21.11 25.09
C PRO A 466 -11.90 -20.83 24.08
N ASP A 467 -12.33 -21.83 23.31
CA ASP A 467 -13.44 -21.71 22.35
C ASP A 467 -14.80 -21.52 23.04
N GLU A 468 -15.05 -22.25 24.13
CA GLU A 468 -16.26 -22.06 24.95
C GLU A 468 -16.23 -20.72 25.68
N ALA A 469 -15.09 -20.33 26.26
CA ALA A 469 -14.94 -19.03 26.91
C ALA A 469 -15.13 -17.88 25.92
N MET A 470 -14.60 -17.99 24.70
CA MET A 470 -14.80 -17.01 23.64
C MET A 470 -16.30 -16.90 23.29
N THR A 471 -16.95 -18.02 22.98
CA THR A 471 -18.33 -18.01 22.45
C THR A 471 -19.42 -17.85 23.52
N ARG A 472 -19.16 -18.23 24.78
CA ARG A 472 -20.15 -18.15 25.89
C ARG A 472 -19.93 -16.96 26.82
N ILE A 473 -18.75 -16.32 26.82
CA ILE A 473 -18.43 -15.20 27.74
C ILE A 473 -17.93 -13.95 26.99
N VAL A 474 -16.92 -14.08 26.12
CA VAL A 474 -16.28 -12.90 25.50
C VAL A 474 -17.12 -12.29 24.38
N GLU A 475 -17.49 -13.06 23.35
CA GLU A 475 -18.34 -12.60 22.23
C GLU A 475 -19.68 -12.02 22.74
N PRO A 476 -20.42 -12.66 23.68
CA PRO A 476 -21.63 -12.06 24.26
C PRO A 476 -21.37 -10.80 25.08
N GLY A 477 -20.34 -10.81 25.94
CA GLY A 477 -20.02 -9.66 26.80
C GLY A 477 -19.53 -8.44 26.02
N TYR A 478 -18.89 -8.64 24.87
CA TYR A 478 -18.49 -7.57 23.95
C TYR A 478 -19.72 -6.97 23.26
N ARG A 479 -20.67 -7.80 22.80
CA ARG A 479 -21.96 -7.35 22.24
C ARG A 479 -22.77 -6.54 23.26
N GLU A 480 -22.84 -6.98 24.51
CA GLU A 480 -23.47 -6.19 25.59
C GLU A 480 -22.74 -4.87 25.86
N ALA A 481 -21.41 -4.86 25.83
CA ALA A 481 -20.63 -3.65 26.06
C ALA A 481 -20.80 -2.63 24.91
N ALA A 482 -20.94 -3.09 23.66
CA ALA A 482 -21.31 -2.25 22.53
C ALA A 482 -22.73 -1.66 22.72
N GLY A 483 -23.73 -2.48 23.02
CA GLY A 483 -25.10 -2.02 23.30
C GLY A 483 -25.17 -1.02 24.46
N ARG A 484 -24.45 -1.25 25.57
CA ARG A 484 -24.35 -0.29 26.69
C ARG A 484 -23.66 1.03 26.29
N ALA A 485 -22.74 1.00 25.31
CA ALA A 485 -22.12 2.20 24.75
C ALA A 485 -23.06 2.95 23.78
N GLU A 486 -23.86 2.24 22.98
CA GLU A 486 -24.91 2.78 22.10
C GLU A 486 -26.02 3.44 22.93
N GLU A 487 -26.56 2.77 23.96
CA GLU A 487 -27.54 3.38 24.88
C GLU A 487 -26.99 4.65 25.56
N LYS A 488 -25.69 4.67 25.88
CA LYS A 488 -25.04 5.84 26.49
C LYS A 488 -24.94 6.99 25.49
N LEU A 489 -24.70 6.70 24.21
CA LEU A 489 -24.73 7.69 23.13
C LEU A 489 -26.14 8.27 22.96
N GLU A 490 -27.18 7.42 22.90
CA GLU A 490 -28.58 7.86 22.76
C GLU A 490 -29.09 8.65 23.97
N ARG A 491 -28.80 8.19 25.19
CA ARG A 491 -29.16 8.92 26.42
C ARG A 491 -28.59 10.34 26.42
N ASN A 492 -27.33 10.51 26.00
CA ASN A 492 -26.71 11.82 25.91
C ASN A 492 -27.41 12.72 24.89
N VAL A 493 -27.87 12.19 23.75
CA VAL A 493 -28.54 12.98 22.70
C VAL A 493 -29.97 13.36 23.09
N SER A 494 -30.77 12.47 23.68
CA SER A 494 -32.16 12.80 24.07
C SER A 494 -32.28 13.88 25.16
N VAL A 495 -31.22 14.09 25.95
CA VAL A 495 -31.13 15.20 26.93
C VAL A 495 -30.81 16.52 26.20
N MET A 496 -30.02 16.46 25.13
CA MET A 496 -29.64 17.63 24.33
C MET A 496 -30.77 18.13 23.42
N GLU A 497 -31.58 17.23 22.84
CA GLU A 497 -32.78 17.60 22.08
C GLU A 497 -33.82 18.29 22.96
N ARG A 498 -34.03 17.78 24.19
CA ARG A 498 -34.90 18.42 25.19
C ARG A 498 -34.39 19.81 25.60
N ALA A 499 -33.08 19.99 25.75
CA ALA A 499 -32.50 21.31 26.01
C ALA A 499 -32.68 22.30 24.84
N ALA A 500 -32.53 21.83 23.60
CA ALA A 500 -32.76 22.65 22.40
C ALA A 500 -34.24 23.05 22.25
N LEU A 501 -35.17 22.09 22.42
CA LEU A 501 -36.61 22.36 22.38
C LEU A 501 -37.06 23.32 23.48
N SER A 502 -36.55 23.20 24.70
CA SER A 502 -36.82 24.18 25.77
C SER A 502 -36.26 25.59 25.49
N ALA A 503 -35.17 25.71 24.73
CA ALA A 503 -34.62 27.01 24.32
C ALA A 503 -35.42 27.67 23.19
N MET A 504 -36.22 26.90 22.42
CA MET A 504 -37.09 27.41 21.36
C MET A 504 -38.47 27.86 21.88
N ILE A 505 -38.84 27.51 23.12
CA ILE A 505 -40.05 28.03 23.77
C ILE A 505 -39.71 29.40 24.38
N VAL A 506 -40.00 30.44 23.62
CA VAL A 506 -39.96 31.83 24.08
C VAL A 506 -41.35 32.32 24.50
N ASP A 507 -41.41 33.23 25.46
CA ASP A 507 -42.63 33.95 25.81
C ASP A 507 -43.01 35.00 24.75
N SER A 508 -44.11 35.73 24.97
CA SER A 508 -44.60 36.77 24.06
C SER A 508 -43.68 38.00 23.94
N GLN A 509 -42.58 38.07 24.69
CA GLN A 509 -41.54 39.08 24.59
C GLN A 509 -40.22 38.53 24.01
N GLY A 510 -40.22 37.27 23.56
CA GLY A 510 -39.05 36.62 22.97
C GLY A 510 -38.02 36.09 23.98
N GLN A 511 -38.36 36.02 25.28
CA GLN A 511 -37.47 35.49 26.31
C GLN A 511 -37.68 33.99 26.53
N PRO A 512 -36.61 33.17 26.63
CA PRO A 512 -36.75 31.72 26.85
C PRO A 512 -37.48 31.39 28.16
N ALA A 513 -38.54 30.58 28.08
CA ALA A 513 -39.52 30.42 29.16
C ALA A 513 -39.01 29.75 30.46
N ARG A 514 -37.77 29.23 30.48
CA ARG A 514 -37.09 28.79 31.71
C ARG A 514 -35.58 28.68 31.54
N GLN A 515 -34.81 29.43 32.33
CA GLN A 515 -33.40 29.09 32.56
C GLN A 515 -33.30 27.84 33.45
N VAL A 516 -32.98 26.71 32.84
CA VAL A 516 -32.44 25.55 33.57
C VAL A 516 -30.93 25.72 33.63
N ARG A 517 -30.31 25.53 34.81
CA ARG A 517 -28.85 25.59 34.96
C ARG A 517 -28.19 24.59 34.02
N GLU A 518 -27.23 25.06 33.20
CA GLU A 518 -26.31 24.17 32.50
C GLU A 518 -25.55 23.32 33.52
N ASP A 519 -25.64 22.00 33.40
CA ASP A 519 -24.60 21.12 33.92
C ASP A 519 -24.21 20.06 32.88
N LEU A 520 -22.97 20.19 32.40
CA LEU A 520 -22.07 19.16 31.84
C LEU A 520 -22.01 18.85 30.31
N ARG A 521 -20.81 19.16 29.78
CA ARG A 521 -19.85 18.25 29.11
C ARG A 521 -19.93 17.87 27.62
N LEU A 522 -20.86 18.39 26.81
CA LEU A 522 -20.73 18.33 25.33
C LEU A 522 -20.86 19.72 24.67
N ARG A 523 -19.86 20.58 24.92
CA ARG A 523 -19.80 21.99 24.46
C ARG A 523 -19.36 22.15 22.99
N ALA A 524 -20.02 21.47 22.05
CA ALA A 524 -19.94 21.82 20.63
C ALA A 524 -21.05 22.83 20.31
N GLN A 525 -20.76 24.02 19.76
CA GLN A 525 -21.78 25.08 19.66
C GLN A 525 -22.84 24.86 18.55
N ASP A 526 -22.57 24.03 17.55
CA ASP A 526 -23.44 23.85 16.37
C ASP A 526 -24.13 22.46 16.33
N ILE A 527 -25.41 22.45 15.96
CA ILE A 527 -26.29 21.28 15.83
C ILE A 527 -25.82 20.34 14.70
N ALA A 528 -25.39 20.87 13.54
CA ALA A 528 -24.98 20.06 12.39
C ALA A 528 -23.72 19.22 12.70
N HIS A 529 -22.77 19.83 13.40
CA HIS A 529 -21.55 19.18 13.86
C HIS A 529 -21.81 18.10 14.93
N ARG A 530 -22.79 18.32 15.83
CA ARG A 530 -23.22 17.32 16.83
C ARG A 530 -23.85 16.09 16.18
N ALA A 531 -24.77 16.28 15.23
CA ALA A 531 -25.44 15.17 14.52
C ALA A 531 -24.44 14.28 13.76
N THR A 532 -23.43 14.89 13.13
CA THR A 532 -22.39 14.17 12.39
C THR A 532 -21.51 13.33 13.32
N ALA A 533 -21.15 13.84 14.50
CA ALA A 533 -20.38 13.09 15.50
C ALA A 533 -21.17 11.90 16.08
N LYS A 534 -22.49 12.04 16.26
CA LYS A 534 -23.38 10.92 16.65
C LYS A 534 -23.32 9.80 15.61
N ALA A 535 -23.59 10.12 14.35
CA ALA A 535 -23.62 9.15 13.24
C ALA A 535 -22.29 8.39 13.06
N MET A 536 -21.14 9.02 13.30
CA MET A 536 -19.84 8.35 13.19
C MET A 536 -19.55 7.42 14.38
N LEU A 537 -19.98 7.76 15.60
CA LEU A 537 -19.88 6.86 16.75
C LEU A 537 -20.85 5.68 16.62
N GLU A 538 -22.08 5.93 16.17
CA GLU A 538 -23.06 4.89 15.81
C GLU A 538 -22.49 3.93 14.77
N GLN A 539 -21.81 4.43 13.73
CA GLN A 539 -21.22 3.56 12.70
C GLN A 539 -20.10 2.68 13.29
N VAL A 540 -19.18 3.21 14.11
CA VAL A 540 -18.10 2.40 14.71
C VAL A 540 -18.66 1.32 15.65
N LEU A 541 -19.66 1.68 16.48
CA LEU A 541 -20.33 0.73 17.37
C LEU A 541 -21.10 -0.33 16.54
N SER A 542 -21.83 0.08 15.50
CA SER A 542 -22.57 -0.82 14.61
C SER A 542 -21.67 -1.81 13.86
N GLU A 543 -20.55 -1.38 13.28
CA GLU A 543 -19.61 -2.32 12.63
C GLU A 543 -18.96 -3.27 13.66
N THR A 544 -18.71 -2.81 14.89
CA THR A 544 -18.24 -3.68 16.00
C THR A 544 -19.31 -4.70 16.40
N THR A 545 -20.60 -4.31 16.40
CA THR A 545 -21.76 -5.18 16.66
C THR A 545 -22.05 -6.15 15.50
N ARG A 546 -21.61 -5.85 14.27
CA ARG A 546 -21.67 -6.77 13.11
C ARG A 546 -20.53 -7.79 13.12
N GLN A 547 -19.33 -7.38 13.50
CA GLN A 547 -18.17 -8.24 13.67
C GLN A 547 -18.14 -8.83 15.09
N ASP A 548 -19.22 -9.51 15.49
CA ASP A 548 -19.44 -10.01 16.86
C ASP A 548 -18.96 -11.45 17.12
N ARG A 549 -18.38 -12.09 16.10
CA ARG A 549 -17.86 -13.48 16.14
C ARG A 549 -16.51 -13.58 15.43
N LEU A 550 -15.61 -14.39 15.96
CA LEU A 550 -14.30 -14.62 15.35
C LEU A 550 -14.37 -15.66 14.22
N ASP A 551 -13.97 -15.24 13.01
CA ASP A 551 -13.91 -16.07 11.80
C ASP A 551 -13.09 -17.38 11.99
N PRO A 552 -13.56 -18.53 11.47
CA PRO A 552 -12.87 -19.81 11.61
C PRO A 552 -11.45 -19.89 11.05
N ASN A 553 -11.09 -19.08 10.04
CA ASN A 553 -9.71 -19.06 9.53
C ASN A 553 -8.78 -18.36 10.52
N ARG A 554 -9.21 -17.21 11.05
CA ARG A 554 -8.48 -16.48 12.11
C ARG A 554 -8.32 -17.31 13.38
N ARG A 555 -9.30 -18.17 13.72
CA ARG A 555 -9.15 -19.13 14.83
C ARG A 555 -7.99 -20.10 14.57
N ARG A 556 -7.89 -20.67 13.36
CA ARG A 556 -6.79 -21.58 12.97
C ARG A 556 -5.42 -20.90 13.00
N ASP A 557 -5.31 -19.66 12.49
CA ASP A 557 -4.06 -18.89 12.53
C ASP A 557 -3.57 -18.67 13.97
N VAL A 558 -4.49 -18.39 14.91
CA VAL A 558 -4.18 -18.22 16.33
C VAL A 558 -3.81 -19.56 17.00
N ASP A 559 -4.49 -20.65 16.66
CA ASP A 559 -4.18 -21.98 17.17
C ASP A 559 -2.77 -22.45 16.77
N GLU A 560 -2.36 -22.22 15.52
CA GLU A 560 -1.03 -22.52 15.00
C GLU A 560 0.07 -21.69 15.72
N PHE A 561 -0.18 -20.39 15.91
CA PHE A 561 0.71 -19.49 16.65
C PHE A 561 0.90 -19.93 18.11
N VAL A 562 -0.19 -20.16 18.86
CA VAL A 562 -0.09 -20.51 20.28
C VAL A 562 0.46 -21.92 20.49
N THR A 563 0.15 -22.87 19.59
CA THR A 563 0.78 -24.20 19.62
C THR A 563 2.30 -24.08 19.46
N SER A 564 2.76 -23.24 18.53
CA SER A 564 4.19 -22.96 18.33
C SER A 564 4.85 -22.32 19.56
N VAL A 565 4.17 -21.38 20.23
CA VAL A 565 4.63 -20.79 21.50
C VAL A 565 4.78 -21.87 22.59
N ALA A 566 3.75 -22.70 22.78
CA ALA A 566 3.74 -23.75 23.79
C ALA A 566 4.82 -24.81 23.54
N ASP A 567 5.03 -25.22 22.28
CA ASP A 567 6.08 -26.19 21.93
C ASP A 567 7.49 -25.62 22.05
N ASN A 568 7.72 -24.34 21.73
CA ASN A 568 9.00 -23.67 22.05
C ASN A 568 9.23 -23.71 23.57
N GLU A 569 8.21 -23.43 24.38
CA GLU A 569 8.31 -23.39 25.84
C GLU A 569 8.58 -24.77 26.45
N ARG A 570 7.94 -25.84 25.93
CA ARG A 570 8.22 -27.24 26.33
C ARG A 570 9.65 -27.67 26.05
N ARG A 571 10.23 -27.21 24.92
CA ARG A 571 11.54 -27.66 24.42
C ARG A 571 12.71 -26.82 24.91
N LEU A 572 12.47 -25.54 25.21
CA LEU A 572 13.52 -24.54 25.50
C LEU A 572 13.32 -23.81 26.84
N GLY A 573 12.18 -24.02 27.53
CA GLY A 573 11.88 -23.39 28.81
C GLY A 573 12.54 -24.07 30.01
N THR A 574 12.49 -23.43 31.16
CA THR A 574 13.25 -23.79 32.39
C THR A 574 12.97 -25.18 32.98
N GLY A 575 11.91 -25.87 32.55
CA GLY A 575 11.62 -27.26 32.93
C GLY A 575 12.40 -28.32 32.13
N TYR A 576 12.95 -27.97 30.97
CA TYR A 576 13.72 -28.88 30.14
C TYR A 576 15.21 -28.79 30.51
N ARG A 577 15.78 -29.82 31.16
CA ARG A 577 17.22 -29.91 31.44
C ARG A 577 18.01 -30.19 30.15
N LEU A 578 18.10 -29.21 29.26
CA LEU A 578 19.21 -29.11 28.34
C LEU A 578 20.45 -28.71 29.14
N HIS A 579 21.48 -29.57 29.10
CA HIS A 579 22.80 -29.16 29.57
C HIS A 579 23.24 -27.92 28.77
N PRO A 580 23.80 -26.86 29.39
CA PRO A 580 24.19 -25.61 28.71
C PRO A 580 25.35 -25.72 27.69
N ALA A 581 25.61 -26.89 27.11
CA ALA A 581 26.80 -27.21 26.34
C ALA A 581 26.56 -27.40 24.83
N GLU A 582 25.33 -27.70 24.39
CA GLU A 582 25.07 -28.22 23.02
C GLU A 582 23.82 -27.64 22.34
N VAL A 583 23.83 -26.33 22.09
CA VAL A 583 23.08 -25.74 20.97
C VAL A 583 24.10 -25.15 20.01
N ARG A 584 24.46 -25.92 18.98
CA ARG A 584 25.40 -25.51 17.93
C ARG A 584 24.68 -25.50 16.59
N LEU A 585 24.92 -24.47 15.79
CA LEU A 585 24.55 -24.45 14.38
C LEU A 585 25.27 -25.59 13.66
N PRO A 586 24.67 -26.21 12.63
CA PRO A 586 25.40 -27.13 11.78
C PRO A 586 26.54 -26.37 11.10
N THR A 587 27.77 -26.86 11.24
CA THR A 587 28.98 -26.26 10.63
C THR A 587 29.53 -27.08 9.45
N SER A 588 28.87 -28.20 9.12
CA SER A 588 29.17 -29.03 7.95
C SER A 588 27.89 -29.54 7.29
N GLY A 589 27.97 -29.80 5.98
CA GLY A 589 26.85 -30.25 5.16
C GLY A 589 26.04 -29.12 4.51
N VAL A 590 24.79 -29.43 4.22
CA VAL A 590 23.87 -28.60 3.41
C VAL A 590 22.64 -28.23 4.26
N LEU A 591 22.26 -26.96 4.23
CA LEU A 591 21.13 -26.41 4.99
C LEU A 591 19.81 -26.58 4.23
N ILE A 592 19.82 -26.35 2.91
CA ILE A 592 18.70 -26.67 2.00
C ILE A 592 19.28 -27.30 0.72
N PRO A 593 18.95 -28.56 0.38
CA PRO A 593 19.46 -29.22 -0.81
C PRO A 593 18.90 -28.62 -2.11
N ALA A 594 19.69 -28.75 -3.18
CA ALA A 594 19.20 -28.54 -4.53
C ALA A 594 18.15 -29.61 -4.89
N ARG A 595 17.10 -29.21 -5.59
CA ARG A 595 16.05 -30.09 -6.12
C ARG A 595 15.80 -29.74 -7.57
N GLU A 596 15.75 -30.75 -8.43
CA GLU A 596 15.28 -30.58 -9.80
C GLU A 596 13.76 -30.71 -9.85
N LEU A 597 13.12 -29.74 -10.51
CA LEU A 597 11.70 -29.75 -10.83
C LEU A 597 11.59 -30.00 -12.35
N PRO A 598 10.84 -31.01 -12.81
CA PRO A 598 10.71 -31.31 -14.25
C PRO A 598 10.03 -30.15 -15.00
N ASP A 599 10.14 -30.12 -16.31
CA ASP A 599 9.36 -29.20 -17.15
C ASP A 599 7.87 -29.55 -17.11
N LEU A 600 7.00 -28.53 -17.30
CA LEU A 600 5.55 -28.75 -17.37
C LEU A 600 5.18 -29.45 -18.69
N ASP A 601 4.26 -30.41 -18.62
CA ASP A 601 3.65 -30.98 -19.83
C ASP A 601 2.50 -30.10 -20.38
N GLU A 602 2.09 -30.33 -21.63
CA GLU A 602 1.00 -29.56 -22.28
C GLU A 602 -0.37 -29.75 -21.60
N GLY A 603 -0.59 -30.84 -20.87
CA GLY A 603 -1.79 -31.05 -20.05
C GLY A 603 -1.79 -30.17 -18.82
N GLU A 604 -0.68 -30.11 -18.09
CA GLU A 604 -0.47 -29.21 -16.94
C GLU A 604 -0.54 -27.74 -17.35
N ILE A 605 0.03 -27.38 -18.51
CA ILE A 605 -0.04 -26.03 -19.09
C ILE A 605 -1.50 -25.66 -19.35
N ARG A 606 -2.27 -26.52 -20.02
CA ARG A 606 -3.71 -26.30 -20.27
C ARG A 606 -4.51 -26.15 -18.98
N GLN A 607 -4.32 -27.04 -18.01
CA GLN A 607 -5.03 -26.99 -16.73
C GLN A 607 -4.77 -25.67 -15.98
N LYS A 608 -3.52 -25.19 -15.98
CA LYS A 608 -3.15 -23.92 -15.32
C LYS A 608 -3.64 -22.69 -16.09
N LEU A 609 -3.76 -22.76 -17.41
CA LEU A 609 -4.38 -21.70 -18.24
C LEU A 609 -5.90 -21.63 -18.04
N ASP A 610 -6.59 -22.76 -17.96
CA ASP A 610 -8.03 -22.79 -17.68
C ASP A 610 -8.35 -22.18 -16.31
N ALA A 611 -7.51 -22.45 -15.31
CA ALA A 611 -7.59 -21.88 -13.96
C ALA A 611 -7.19 -20.40 -13.86
N SER A 612 -6.72 -19.75 -14.93
CA SER A 612 -6.34 -18.33 -14.90
C SER A 612 -7.57 -17.43 -14.80
N VAL A 613 -7.66 -16.68 -13.70
CA VAL A 613 -8.74 -15.71 -13.42
C VAL A 613 -8.86 -14.69 -14.56
N ARG A 614 -7.73 -14.18 -15.06
CA ARG A 614 -7.69 -13.19 -16.17
C ARG A 614 -8.27 -13.75 -17.46
N LEU A 615 -8.00 -15.02 -17.77
CA LEU A 615 -8.58 -15.67 -18.94
C LEU A 615 -10.06 -15.98 -18.72
N ALA A 616 -10.47 -16.34 -17.49
CA ALA A 616 -11.88 -16.52 -17.14
C ALA A 616 -12.70 -15.22 -17.26
N GLU A 617 -12.18 -14.09 -16.77
CA GLU A 617 -12.77 -12.76 -16.94
C GLU A 617 -12.90 -12.40 -18.42
N LYS A 618 -11.83 -12.62 -19.21
CA LYS A 618 -11.84 -12.31 -20.65
C LYS A 618 -12.81 -13.20 -21.44
N ARG A 619 -12.94 -14.48 -21.09
CA ARG A 619 -14.01 -15.37 -21.61
C ARG A 619 -15.39 -14.81 -21.27
N GLY A 620 -15.57 -14.27 -20.07
CA GLY A 620 -16.79 -13.59 -19.64
C GLY A 620 -17.11 -12.31 -20.42
N GLU A 621 -16.11 -11.48 -20.73
CA GLU A 621 -16.28 -10.32 -21.64
C GLU A 621 -16.76 -10.76 -23.02
N ILE A 622 -16.10 -11.75 -23.61
CA ILE A 622 -16.38 -12.25 -24.97
C ILE A 622 -17.78 -12.86 -25.04
N ALA A 623 -18.20 -13.61 -24.02
CA ALA A 623 -19.55 -14.16 -23.92
C ALA A 623 -20.64 -13.06 -23.87
N ARG A 624 -20.36 -11.89 -23.28
CA ARG A 624 -21.31 -10.75 -23.23
C ARG A 624 -21.44 -9.99 -24.55
N LEU A 625 -20.47 -10.13 -25.48
CA LEU A 625 -20.54 -9.53 -26.82
C LEU A 625 -21.49 -10.31 -27.77
N VAL A 626 -22.03 -11.45 -27.34
CA VAL A 626 -22.81 -12.37 -28.18
C VAL A 626 -24.21 -12.59 -27.60
N TYR A 627 -25.21 -12.01 -28.25
CA TYR A 627 -26.62 -12.34 -28.00
C TYR A 627 -27.01 -13.59 -28.80
N GLY A 628 -27.00 -14.76 -28.16
CA GLY A 628 -27.30 -16.05 -28.79
C GLY A 628 -26.83 -17.24 -27.94
N GLU A 629 -26.55 -18.38 -28.57
CA GLU A 629 -25.93 -19.53 -27.90
C GLU A 629 -24.50 -19.22 -27.41
N SER A 630 -24.38 -18.83 -26.15
CA SER A 630 -23.08 -18.56 -25.51
C SER A 630 -22.21 -19.82 -25.36
N SER A 631 -22.81 -21.01 -25.45
CA SER A 631 -22.16 -22.33 -25.43
C SER A 631 -21.07 -22.47 -26.51
N THR A 632 -21.37 -22.08 -27.74
CA THR A 632 -20.47 -22.24 -28.90
C THR A 632 -19.22 -21.36 -28.75
N VAL A 633 -19.40 -20.11 -28.31
CA VAL A 633 -18.29 -19.18 -28.07
C VAL A 633 -17.51 -19.54 -26.80
N ALA A 634 -18.18 -20.06 -25.77
CA ALA A 634 -17.54 -20.61 -24.57
C ALA A 634 -16.79 -21.93 -24.82
N SER A 635 -17.12 -22.66 -25.89
CA SER A 635 -16.36 -23.84 -26.36
C SER A 635 -15.15 -23.39 -27.17
N LEU A 636 -15.35 -22.50 -28.15
CA LEU A 636 -14.29 -21.93 -28.98
C LEU A 636 -13.17 -21.27 -28.15
N THR A 637 -13.53 -20.46 -27.16
CA THR A 637 -12.56 -19.81 -26.25
C THR A 637 -11.88 -20.77 -25.27
N ARG A 638 -12.31 -22.03 -25.15
CA ARG A 638 -11.57 -23.11 -24.47
C ARG A 638 -10.69 -23.93 -25.41
N GLN A 639 -10.93 -23.86 -26.73
CA GLN A 639 -10.10 -24.52 -27.74
C GLN A 639 -8.93 -23.64 -28.21
N ILE A 640 -9.00 -22.32 -28.05
CA ILE A 640 -7.89 -21.39 -28.30
C ILE A 640 -6.81 -21.57 -27.21
N GLY A 641 -5.72 -22.26 -27.54
CA GLY A 641 -4.55 -22.50 -26.67
C GLY A 641 -3.32 -21.66 -27.03
N SER A 642 -3.40 -20.84 -28.08
CA SER A 642 -2.30 -20.06 -28.67
C SER A 642 -2.79 -18.80 -29.42
N ALA A 643 -1.86 -17.90 -29.73
CA ALA A 643 -2.18 -16.69 -30.52
C ALA A 643 -2.64 -16.99 -31.96
N SER A 644 -2.08 -18.03 -32.61
CA SER A 644 -2.48 -18.43 -33.96
C SER A 644 -3.88 -19.01 -34.02
N GLU A 645 -4.29 -19.78 -33.00
CA GLU A 645 -5.66 -20.32 -32.92
C GLU A 645 -6.68 -19.20 -32.67
N GLY A 646 -6.36 -18.19 -31.88
CA GLY A 646 -7.22 -17.01 -31.69
C GLY A 646 -7.33 -16.15 -32.96
N ALA A 647 -6.25 -16.03 -33.73
CA ALA A 647 -6.29 -15.38 -35.05
C ALA A 647 -7.12 -16.19 -36.08
N SER A 648 -7.02 -17.54 -36.06
CA SER A 648 -7.88 -18.40 -36.89
C SER A 648 -9.35 -18.25 -36.51
N ALA A 649 -9.68 -18.30 -35.21
CA ALA A 649 -11.04 -18.08 -34.72
C ALA A 649 -11.61 -16.70 -35.11
N ALA A 650 -10.77 -15.66 -35.13
CA ALA A 650 -11.15 -14.34 -35.63
C ALA A 650 -11.40 -14.33 -37.15
N GLU A 651 -10.58 -15.04 -37.95
CA GLU A 651 -10.80 -15.17 -39.40
C GLU A 651 -12.03 -16.03 -39.73
N ASP A 652 -12.28 -17.08 -38.97
CA ASP A 652 -13.49 -17.92 -39.10
C ASP A 652 -14.75 -17.16 -38.67
N MET A 653 -14.65 -16.19 -37.74
CA MET A 653 -15.71 -15.22 -37.45
C MET A 653 -15.93 -14.25 -38.63
N ARG A 654 -14.85 -13.67 -39.16
CA ARG A 654 -14.87 -12.71 -40.28
C ARG A 654 -15.44 -13.32 -41.57
N SER A 655 -15.11 -14.58 -41.83
CA SER A 655 -15.58 -15.34 -42.99
C SER A 655 -16.92 -16.05 -42.78
N GLY A 656 -17.53 -15.93 -41.59
CA GLY A 656 -18.86 -16.48 -41.29
C GLY A 656 -18.93 -18.00 -41.10
N LYS A 657 -17.79 -18.65 -40.88
CA LYS A 657 -17.69 -20.11 -40.70
C LYS A 657 -18.08 -20.59 -39.29
N LEU A 658 -18.13 -19.69 -38.30
CA LEU A 658 -18.53 -20.01 -36.92
C LEU A 658 -20.04 -20.27 -36.71
N GLY A 659 -20.81 -20.41 -37.80
CA GLY A 659 -22.24 -20.72 -37.77
C GLY A 659 -23.14 -19.49 -38.02
N PRO A 660 -24.47 -19.69 -38.05
CA PRO A 660 -25.41 -18.62 -38.35
C PRO A 660 -25.45 -17.57 -37.22
N LEU A 661 -25.25 -16.30 -37.59
CA LEU A 661 -25.51 -15.17 -36.68
C LEU A 661 -26.94 -15.22 -36.13
N ALA A 662 -27.12 -14.83 -34.87
CA ALA A 662 -28.42 -14.84 -34.22
C ALA A 662 -29.48 -14.02 -34.97
N GLY A 663 -30.70 -14.54 -35.06
CA GLY A 663 -31.83 -13.92 -35.75
C GLY A 663 -31.96 -14.29 -37.24
N GLU A 664 -33.18 -14.11 -37.77
CA GLU A 664 -33.49 -14.36 -39.19
C GLU A 664 -32.76 -13.39 -40.12
N GLY A 665 -32.13 -13.95 -41.16
CA GLY A 665 -31.56 -13.19 -42.27
C GLY A 665 -32.64 -12.58 -43.16
N GLY A 666 -32.29 -11.49 -43.84
CA GLY A 666 -33.20 -10.80 -44.75
C GLY A 666 -33.48 -11.61 -46.00
N SER A 667 -34.70 -11.48 -46.50
CA SER A 667 -35.15 -12.01 -47.80
C SER A 667 -35.48 -10.82 -48.71
N TRP A 668 -35.59 -11.04 -50.02
CA TRP A 668 -36.09 -10.04 -50.98
C TRP A 668 -37.32 -9.28 -50.44
N PHE A 669 -38.22 -9.99 -49.76
CA PHE A 669 -39.49 -9.46 -49.23
C PHE A 669 -39.53 -9.28 -47.70
N ARG A 670 -38.41 -9.46 -46.97
CA ARG A 670 -38.40 -9.38 -45.49
C ARG A 670 -37.12 -8.73 -44.97
N SER A 671 -37.25 -7.67 -44.17
CA SER A 671 -36.12 -7.02 -43.51
C SER A 671 -35.44 -7.96 -42.51
N GLU A 672 -34.13 -7.77 -42.29
CA GLU A 672 -33.38 -8.51 -41.27
C GLU A 672 -33.95 -8.27 -39.88
N SER A 673 -34.02 -9.33 -39.06
CA SER A 673 -34.54 -9.17 -37.70
C SER A 673 -33.65 -8.23 -36.88
N PRO A 674 -34.20 -7.52 -35.86
CA PRO A 674 -33.40 -6.63 -35.02
C PRO A 674 -32.19 -7.34 -34.40
N SER A 675 -32.36 -8.58 -33.95
CA SER A 675 -31.28 -9.43 -33.42
C SER A 675 -30.17 -9.68 -34.46
N ARG A 676 -30.53 -9.86 -35.73
CA ARG A 676 -29.58 -10.09 -36.84
C ARG A 676 -28.78 -8.83 -37.17
N GLN A 677 -29.43 -7.66 -37.12
CA GLN A 677 -28.78 -6.37 -37.31
C GLN A 677 -27.79 -6.07 -36.16
N THR A 678 -28.21 -6.29 -34.91
CA THR A 678 -27.34 -6.15 -33.73
C THR A 678 -26.17 -7.15 -33.74
N ALA A 679 -26.40 -8.40 -34.12
CA ALA A 679 -25.34 -9.40 -34.24
C ALA A 679 -24.28 -9.01 -35.28
N LYS A 680 -24.69 -8.46 -36.43
CA LYS A 680 -23.75 -7.89 -37.42
C LYS A 680 -22.97 -6.69 -36.87
N ALA A 681 -23.63 -5.80 -36.11
CA ALA A 681 -22.98 -4.62 -35.53
C ALA A 681 -21.87 -4.98 -34.52
N HIS A 682 -22.01 -6.09 -33.78
CA HIS A 682 -21.00 -6.56 -32.83
C HIS A 682 -19.97 -7.54 -33.44
N ALA A 683 -20.18 -8.07 -34.65
CA ALA A 683 -19.25 -9.03 -35.27
C ALA A 683 -17.80 -8.52 -35.41
N PRO A 684 -17.52 -7.24 -35.76
CA PRO A 684 -16.15 -6.71 -35.76
C PRO A 684 -15.51 -6.67 -34.36
N GLN A 685 -16.31 -6.35 -33.34
CA GLN A 685 -15.87 -6.31 -31.93
C GLN A 685 -15.54 -7.72 -31.42
N LEU A 686 -16.37 -8.71 -31.76
CA LEU A 686 -16.12 -10.12 -31.42
C LEU A 686 -14.87 -10.66 -32.14
N THR A 687 -14.71 -10.31 -33.43
CA THR A 687 -13.52 -10.66 -34.22
C THR A 687 -12.23 -10.14 -33.57
N ALA A 688 -12.21 -8.86 -33.18
CA ALA A 688 -11.08 -8.28 -32.46
C ALA A 688 -10.88 -8.93 -31.07
N ALA A 689 -11.95 -9.25 -30.35
CA ALA A 689 -11.88 -9.85 -29.02
C ALA A 689 -11.37 -11.30 -29.02
N LEU A 690 -11.63 -12.08 -30.08
CA LEU A 690 -11.08 -13.44 -30.25
C LEU A 690 -9.57 -13.41 -30.57
N ALA A 691 -9.12 -12.46 -31.39
CA ALA A 691 -7.70 -12.24 -31.65
C ALA A 691 -6.94 -11.75 -30.39
N ASP A 692 -7.51 -10.77 -29.67
CA ASP A 692 -7.01 -10.30 -28.35
C ASP A 692 -6.94 -11.46 -27.34
N TYR A 693 -7.96 -12.35 -27.33
CA TYR A 693 -7.95 -13.52 -26.45
C TYR A 693 -6.81 -14.49 -26.78
N GLY A 694 -6.57 -14.81 -28.05
CA GLY A 694 -5.43 -15.64 -28.44
C GLY A 694 -4.09 -15.05 -27.99
N GLN A 695 -3.89 -13.74 -28.16
CA GLN A 695 -2.68 -13.07 -27.67
C GLN A 695 -2.57 -13.10 -26.13
N LYS A 696 -3.69 -13.00 -25.41
CA LYS A 696 -3.74 -13.11 -23.95
C LYS A 696 -3.47 -14.53 -23.45
N VAL A 697 -3.95 -15.56 -24.15
CA VAL A 697 -3.62 -16.96 -23.85
C VAL A 697 -2.12 -17.21 -24.06
N GLU A 698 -1.54 -16.74 -25.16
CA GLU A 698 -0.10 -16.84 -25.42
C GLU A 698 0.74 -16.09 -24.37
N PHE A 699 0.29 -14.90 -23.95
CA PHE A 699 0.92 -14.13 -22.88
C PHE A 699 0.88 -14.87 -21.54
N GLU A 700 -0.29 -15.39 -21.12
CA GLU A 700 -0.41 -16.15 -19.87
C GLU A 700 0.34 -17.49 -19.93
N ARG A 701 0.41 -18.15 -21.10
CA ARG A 701 1.25 -19.35 -21.36
C ARG A 701 2.73 -19.02 -21.17
N HIS A 702 3.21 -17.92 -21.74
CA HIS A 702 4.57 -17.43 -21.51
C HIS A 702 4.81 -17.10 -20.02
N GLN A 703 3.88 -16.42 -19.36
CA GLN A 703 4.01 -16.07 -17.93
C GLN A 703 4.12 -17.32 -17.05
N LEU A 704 3.28 -18.32 -17.29
CA LEU A 704 3.32 -19.61 -16.60
C LEU A 704 4.68 -20.31 -16.77
N LEU A 705 5.15 -20.44 -18.01
CA LEU A 705 6.43 -21.08 -18.30
C LEU A 705 7.64 -20.29 -17.76
N SER A 706 7.56 -18.96 -17.68
CA SER A 706 8.60 -18.13 -17.04
C SER A 706 8.67 -18.41 -15.54
N ARG A 707 7.53 -18.32 -14.84
CA ARG A 707 7.45 -18.61 -13.40
C ARG A 707 7.91 -20.03 -13.06
N HIS A 708 7.59 -21.01 -13.91
CA HIS A 708 8.05 -22.38 -13.72
C HIS A 708 9.57 -22.53 -13.86
N ARG A 709 10.19 -21.85 -14.83
CA ARG A 709 11.66 -21.83 -14.96
C ARG A 709 12.35 -21.06 -13.83
N GLU A 710 11.75 -19.97 -13.37
CA GLU A 710 12.22 -19.23 -12.19
C GLU A 710 12.17 -20.12 -10.94
N GLU A 711 11.10 -20.90 -10.78
CA GLU A 711 10.93 -21.89 -9.71
C GLU A 711 11.93 -23.05 -9.82
N GLN A 712 12.19 -23.57 -11.04
CA GLN A 712 13.28 -24.53 -11.29
C GLN A 712 14.64 -23.95 -10.88
N HIS A 713 14.96 -22.70 -11.26
CA HIS A 713 16.21 -22.03 -10.87
C HIS A 713 16.28 -21.75 -9.36
N ARG A 714 15.15 -21.52 -8.69
CA ARG A 714 15.08 -21.38 -7.22
C ARG A 714 15.39 -22.72 -6.54
N GLN A 715 14.72 -23.80 -6.95
CA GLN A 715 14.88 -25.11 -6.31
C GLN A 715 16.26 -25.75 -6.57
N ARG A 716 16.86 -25.51 -7.75
CA ARG A 716 18.22 -25.97 -8.09
C ARG A 716 19.34 -25.32 -7.26
N GLN A 717 19.07 -24.25 -6.51
CA GLN A 717 20.07 -23.63 -5.63
C GLN A 717 20.24 -24.43 -4.33
N GLU A 718 21.46 -24.90 -4.08
CA GLU A 718 21.87 -25.44 -2.79
C GLU A 718 22.20 -24.30 -1.83
N LEU A 719 21.62 -24.34 -0.62
CA LEU A 719 21.99 -23.45 0.48
C LEU A 719 22.91 -24.20 1.44
N LYS A 720 24.14 -23.70 1.59
CA LYS A 720 25.13 -24.25 2.54
C LYS A 720 24.90 -23.73 3.95
N VAL A 721 25.39 -24.48 4.92
CA VAL A 721 25.44 -24.07 6.33
C VAL A 721 26.50 -22.96 6.53
N PRO A 722 26.42 -22.14 7.60
CA PRO A 722 27.49 -21.17 7.93
C PRO A 722 28.83 -21.86 8.20
N SER A 723 29.94 -21.18 7.93
CA SER A 723 31.28 -21.66 8.32
C SER A 723 31.40 -21.77 9.84
N PRO A 724 32.31 -22.62 10.38
CA PRO A 724 32.53 -22.73 11.82
C PRO A 724 32.79 -21.38 12.50
N ALA A 725 33.59 -20.52 11.86
CA ALA A 725 33.92 -19.19 12.37
C ALA A 725 32.73 -18.20 12.29
N LEU A 726 31.79 -18.37 11.34
CA LEU A 726 30.55 -17.61 11.33
C LEU A 726 29.56 -18.15 12.37
N ALA A 727 29.47 -19.46 12.56
CA ALA A 727 28.61 -20.10 13.56
C ALA A 727 28.99 -19.66 14.98
N GLU A 728 30.27 -19.73 15.37
CA GLU A 728 30.77 -19.22 16.65
C GLU A 728 30.38 -17.74 16.89
N VAL A 729 30.39 -16.92 15.85
CA VAL A 729 30.03 -15.50 15.93
C VAL A 729 28.51 -15.27 16.02
N LEU A 730 27.69 -16.15 15.43
CA LEU A 730 26.23 -16.13 15.55
C LEU A 730 25.74 -16.72 16.89
N GLU A 731 26.51 -17.62 17.49
CA GLU A 731 26.23 -18.25 18.80
C GLU A 731 26.76 -17.42 19.99
N ALA A 732 27.74 -16.54 19.76
CA ALA A 732 28.30 -15.66 20.79
C ALA A 732 27.27 -14.70 21.41
N HIS A 733 27.52 -14.20 22.62
CA HIS A 733 26.63 -13.25 23.31
C HIS A 733 26.37 -11.98 22.47
N PRO A 734 25.12 -11.47 22.36
CA PRO A 734 24.74 -10.36 21.48
C PRO A 734 25.70 -9.15 21.53
N ASP A 735 26.05 -8.70 22.73
CA ASP A 735 26.94 -7.54 22.95
C ASP A 735 28.33 -7.66 22.26
N GLY A 736 28.77 -8.87 21.92
CA GLY A 736 30.04 -9.14 21.24
C GLY A 736 29.93 -9.35 19.72
N GLN A 737 28.78 -9.80 19.20
CA GLN A 737 28.63 -10.25 17.80
C GLN A 737 28.98 -9.15 16.80
N SER A 738 28.41 -7.97 17.01
CA SER A 738 28.64 -6.76 16.20
C SER A 738 30.10 -6.28 16.22
N HIS A 739 30.87 -6.57 17.26
CA HIS A 739 32.30 -6.22 17.35
C HIS A 739 33.18 -7.21 16.56
N LEU A 740 32.90 -8.50 16.66
CA LEU A 740 33.61 -9.56 15.92
C LEU A 740 33.42 -9.39 14.39
N LEU A 741 32.20 -9.12 13.94
CA LEU A 741 31.89 -8.83 12.53
C LEU A 741 32.36 -7.46 12.03
N ARG A 742 32.89 -6.61 12.92
CA ARG A 742 33.64 -5.39 12.55
C ARG A 742 35.12 -5.66 12.36
N LYS A 743 35.71 -6.56 13.15
CA LYS A 743 37.10 -7.01 12.98
C LYS A 743 37.29 -7.94 11.78
N SER A 744 36.24 -8.66 11.36
CA SER A 744 36.31 -9.66 10.28
C SER A 744 35.41 -9.35 9.06
N PRO A 745 35.88 -8.54 8.08
CA PRO A 745 35.14 -8.26 6.83
C PRO A 745 34.85 -9.47 5.94
N GLY A 746 35.53 -10.60 6.15
CA GLY A 746 35.22 -11.88 5.52
C GLY A 746 33.88 -12.44 6.01
N LEU A 747 33.76 -12.69 7.32
CA LEU A 747 32.56 -13.21 7.97
C LEU A 747 31.32 -12.34 7.74
N ARG A 748 31.49 -11.00 7.66
CA ARG A 748 30.38 -10.10 7.29
C ARG A 748 29.87 -10.35 5.87
N ARG A 749 30.77 -10.51 4.90
CA ARG A 749 30.38 -10.82 3.51
C ARG A 749 29.75 -12.21 3.41
N GLU A 750 30.26 -13.18 4.16
CA GLU A 750 29.67 -14.51 4.28
C GLU A 750 28.23 -14.43 4.81
N LEU A 751 28.00 -13.75 5.93
CA LEU A 751 26.67 -13.54 6.52
C LEU A 751 25.70 -12.86 5.54
N SER A 752 26.12 -11.77 4.88
CA SER A 752 25.30 -11.10 3.86
C SER A 752 24.97 -12.03 2.68
N SER A 753 25.92 -12.87 2.26
CA SER A 753 25.74 -13.80 1.15
C SER A 753 24.80 -14.95 1.54
N LEU A 754 24.94 -15.49 2.75
CA LEU A 754 24.10 -16.56 3.32
C LEU A 754 22.65 -16.09 3.47
N MET A 755 22.42 -14.91 4.05
CA MET A 755 21.08 -14.34 4.20
C MET A 755 20.44 -14.01 2.84
N LEU A 756 21.21 -13.53 1.87
CA LEU A 756 20.72 -13.29 0.51
C LEU A 756 20.35 -14.60 -0.21
N ALA A 757 21.18 -15.64 -0.08
CA ALA A 757 20.91 -16.96 -0.67
C ALA A 757 19.68 -17.62 -0.03
N LEU A 758 19.55 -17.55 1.30
CA LEU A 758 18.37 -18.02 2.04
C LEU A 758 17.09 -17.32 1.55
N ASN A 759 17.10 -15.98 1.46
CA ASN A 759 15.96 -15.20 0.98
C ASN A 759 15.59 -15.47 -0.48
N ARG A 760 16.56 -15.86 -1.33
CA ARG A 760 16.30 -16.28 -2.72
C ARG A 760 15.78 -17.71 -2.82
N ARG A 761 16.24 -18.61 -1.95
CA ARG A 761 15.89 -20.04 -1.99
C ARG A 761 14.48 -20.33 -1.49
N LEU A 762 13.95 -19.50 -0.58
CA LEU A 762 12.63 -19.67 0.05
C LEU A 762 11.52 -18.89 -0.69
N SER A 763 10.37 -19.54 -0.87
CA SER A 763 9.16 -18.92 -1.43
C SER A 763 8.57 -17.88 -0.47
N PRO A 764 7.66 -17.00 -0.91
CA PRO A 764 6.94 -16.09 -0.02
C PRO A 764 6.25 -16.83 1.14
N ASN A 765 5.63 -17.99 0.88
CA ASN A 765 4.94 -18.79 1.89
C ASN A 765 5.92 -19.43 2.89
N GLU A 766 7.05 -19.97 2.41
CA GLU A 766 8.10 -20.55 3.27
C GLU A 766 8.76 -19.47 4.14
N ARG A 767 9.00 -18.27 3.60
CA ARG A 767 9.49 -17.11 4.37
C ARG A 767 8.47 -16.66 5.43
N SER A 768 7.18 -16.66 5.09
CA SER A 768 6.10 -16.34 6.05
C SER A 768 6.03 -17.37 7.18
N ALA A 769 6.05 -18.67 6.87
CA ALA A 769 6.07 -19.74 7.86
C ALA A 769 7.27 -19.64 8.81
N LEU A 770 8.48 -19.46 8.27
CA LEU A 770 9.69 -19.22 9.07
C LEU A 770 9.58 -18.00 10.00
N HIS A 771 9.04 -16.88 9.50
CA HIS A 771 8.85 -15.67 10.29
C HIS A 771 7.78 -15.82 11.38
N LYS A 772 6.72 -16.59 11.14
CA LYS A 772 5.73 -17.00 12.15
C LYS A 772 6.27 -18.02 13.15
N GLY A 773 7.40 -18.66 12.83
CA GLY A 773 8.04 -19.69 13.64
C GLY A 773 7.54 -21.11 13.38
N ASP A 774 6.72 -21.31 12.34
CA ASP A 774 6.21 -22.61 11.93
C ASP A 774 7.29 -23.41 11.18
N VAL A 775 8.09 -24.10 11.98
CA VAL A 775 9.15 -25.01 11.52
C VAL A 775 8.57 -26.24 10.82
N ALA A 776 7.40 -26.72 11.23
CA ALA A 776 6.82 -27.96 10.71
C ALA A 776 6.35 -27.79 9.27
N GLN A 777 5.62 -26.72 8.97
CA GLN A 777 5.21 -26.39 7.61
C GLN A 777 6.38 -25.99 6.72
N THR A 778 7.39 -25.31 7.27
CA THR A 778 8.62 -24.99 6.54
C THR A 778 9.36 -26.26 6.11
N ALA A 779 9.60 -27.19 7.04
CA ALA A 779 10.24 -28.47 6.76
C ALA A 779 9.43 -29.29 5.75
N LYS A 780 8.10 -29.35 5.92
CA LYS A 780 7.18 -30.04 5.01
C LYS A 780 7.18 -29.47 3.59
N SER A 781 7.18 -28.13 3.44
CA SER A 781 7.24 -27.45 2.13
C SER A 781 8.55 -27.76 1.39
N LEU A 782 9.67 -27.73 2.13
CA LEU A 782 11.00 -27.99 1.57
C LEU A 782 11.30 -29.48 1.38
N GLY A 783 10.48 -30.39 1.91
CA GLY A 783 10.73 -31.84 1.88
C GLY A 783 11.86 -32.29 2.82
N LEU A 784 12.01 -31.63 3.96
CA LEU A 784 13.10 -31.83 4.93
C LEU A 784 12.60 -32.38 6.27
N THR A 785 13.52 -32.86 7.11
CA THR A 785 13.20 -33.21 8.50
C THR A 785 12.88 -31.96 9.32
N ILE A 786 12.09 -32.12 10.38
CA ILE A 786 11.75 -31.01 11.30
C ILE A 786 13.01 -30.40 11.91
N GLU A 787 14.02 -31.23 12.23
CA GLU A 787 15.34 -30.81 12.70
C GLU A 787 16.03 -29.83 11.73
N ARG A 788 16.06 -30.14 10.41
CA ARG A 788 16.58 -29.20 9.41
C ARG A 788 15.75 -27.93 9.29
N GLY A 789 14.44 -28.00 9.53
CA GLY A 789 13.60 -26.81 9.68
C GLY A 789 14.03 -25.92 10.86
N VAL A 790 14.44 -26.52 11.99
CA VAL A 790 14.97 -25.79 13.15
C VAL A 790 16.29 -25.11 12.79
N ASP A 791 17.22 -25.82 12.14
CA ASP A 791 18.51 -25.25 11.69
C ASP A 791 18.30 -23.99 10.82
N ILE A 792 17.39 -24.08 9.84
CA ILE A 792 17.07 -22.96 8.92
C ILE A 792 16.52 -21.75 9.71
N ARG A 793 15.62 -21.99 10.67
CA ARG A 793 15.05 -20.93 11.52
C ARG A 793 16.11 -20.32 12.45
N MET A 794 17.03 -21.11 12.99
CA MET A 794 18.14 -20.60 13.82
C MET A 794 19.08 -19.69 13.03
N VAL A 795 19.52 -20.12 11.84
CA VAL A 795 20.36 -19.30 10.95
C VAL A 795 19.65 -18.00 10.58
N GLN A 796 18.36 -18.07 10.23
CA GLN A 796 17.55 -16.91 9.89
C GLN A 796 17.42 -15.93 11.07
N ALA A 797 17.07 -16.41 12.26
CA ALA A 797 16.84 -15.58 13.44
C ALA A 797 18.12 -14.85 13.90
N LEU A 798 19.22 -15.60 14.08
CA LEU A 798 20.51 -15.06 14.52
C LEU A 798 21.09 -14.09 13.49
N GLY A 799 21.06 -14.45 12.20
CA GLY A 799 21.52 -13.57 11.13
C GLY A 799 20.73 -12.26 11.03
N THR A 800 19.41 -12.31 11.22
CA THR A 800 18.53 -11.12 11.21
C THR A 800 18.75 -10.23 12.44
N GLN A 801 19.02 -10.81 13.61
CA GLN A 801 19.35 -10.05 14.82
C GLN A 801 20.65 -9.26 14.61
N VAL A 802 21.72 -9.95 14.20
CA VAL A 802 23.03 -9.35 13.93
C VAL A 802 22.95 -8.22 12.91
N GLN A 803 22.20 -8.40 11.81
CA GLN A 803 22.01 -7.35 10.82
C GLN A 803 21.31 -6.11 11.41
N ARG A 804 20.31 -6.29 12.29
CA ARG A 804 19.64 -5.19 13.00
C ARG A 804 20.58 -4.44 13.95
N GLU A 805 21.45 -5.13 14.69
CA GLU A 805 22.43 -4.49 15.57
C GLU A 805 23.50 -3.69 14.80
N ILE A 806 23.97 -4.21 13.67
CA ILE A 806 24.92 -3.51 12.80
C ILE A 806 24.29 -2.20 12.27
N LEU A 807 23.00 -2.23 11.91
CA LEU A 807 22.25 -1.07 11.45
C LEU A 807 21.96 -0.07 12.57
N SER A 808 21.55 -0.50 13.76
CA SER A 808 21.25 0.40 14.89
C SER A 808 22.50 1.16 15.36
N GLN A 809 23.63 0.46 15.50
CA GLN A 809 24.91 1.09 15.86
C GLN A 809 25.48 2.00 14.75
N ALA A 810 25.06 1.82 13.49
CA ALA A 810 25.37 2.77 12.42
C ALA A 810 24.54 4.05 12.57
N GLN A 811 23.26 3.94 12.91
CA GLN A 811 22.36 5.08 13.13
C GLN A 811 22.78 5.94 14.34
N GLU A 812 23.28 5.35 15.43
CA GLU A 812 23.75 6.12 16.59
C GLU A 812 24.95 7.01 16.29
N ARG A 813 25.84 6.60 15.37
CA ARG A 813 27.00 7.41 14.95
C ARG A 813 26.66 8.65 14.13
N PHE A 814 25.44 8.74 13.60
CA PHE A 814 24.94 9.93 12.88
C PHE A 814 24.15 10.91 13.76
N ARG A 815 24.09 10.70 15.08
CA ARG A 815 23.61 11.75 16.00
C ARG A 815 24.67 12.82 16.16
N PHE A 816 24.35 14.04 15.75
CA PHE A 816 25.16 15.24 16.01
C PHE A 816 25.51 15.37 17.50
N PRO A 817 26.72 15.84 17.84
CA PRO A 817 27.04 16.20 19.22
C PRO A 817 26.12 17.34 19.70
N PRO A 818 25.78 17.40 20.99
CA PRO A 818 24.95 18.47 21.52
C PRO A 818 25.66 19.82 21.36
N ALA A 819 24.91 20.84 20.91
CA ALA A 819 25.43 22.19 20.81
C ALA A 819 25.90 22.71 22.18
N PRO A 820 27.00 23.49 22.25
CA PRO A 820 27.49 24.04 23.51
C PRO A 820 26.45 24.98 24.13
N ASN A 821 26.30 24.91 25.46
CA ASN A 821 25.35 25.73 26.23
C ASN A 821 25.67 27.22 26.09
N LEU A 822 24.89 27.93 25.27
CA LEU A 822 25.03 29.38 25.02
C LEU A 822 24.27 30.27 26.02
N PHE A 823 24.01 29.79 27.24
CA PHE A 823 23.54 30.64 28.35
C PHE A 823 24.18 30.23 29.68
N PRO A 824 24.83 31.14 30.42
CA PRO A 824 25.35 30.86 31.75
C PRO A 824 24.19 30.70 32.74
N LYS A 825 24.34 29.77 33.68
CA LYS A 825 23.35 29.57 34.76
C LYS A 825 23.24 30.81 35.64
N ARG A 826 22.00 31.22 35.92
CA ARG A 826 21.57 31.87 37.16
C ARG A 826 20.33 31.14 37.66
#